data_AF-A0A0Q3HDX4-F1
#
_entry.id   AF-A0A0Q3HDX4-F1
#
_cell.length_a   1.000
_cell.length_b   1.000
_cell.length_c   1.000
_cell.angle_alpha   90.00
_cell.angle_beta   90.00
_cell.angle_gamma   90.00
#
_symmetry.space_group_name_H-M   'P 1'
#
loop_
_entity.id
_entity.type
_entity.pdbx_description
1 polymer ?
#
loop_
_entity_poly.entity_id
_entity_poly.type
_entity_poly.pdbx_seq_one_letter_code
_entity_poly.pdbx_strand_id
1 'polypeptide(L)'
;MMEQKFSVRNATDAATAWAATPVGILVRVEVLVTVSCTLLATLVFFGSGRRTSRSAAFRFLVWLVLMLCYPAVSYTIGLIQSGSFRNDLVVVWACFLLGCADGIFACSVDDSDQQSRTVLNQATQVIYVLLLLLSYIGSLPLQLKVLLLLLWVLNLAKLGMRLWSLLTAGRDRVLTADNWLISNYMAHDYVRSVSDFDPETMRGYRYVVAGHKDVEEGCAEYKLELTDDLVTVERLWQHDGYAGSLLTQKNKPSSSSSKLKDLCLSFALFKLLRRRLGGSNSPMIHERDDIRTLVFARNGLAGGDDHERMFRVIETELGFLFDFFYARYPSPKQSLIPETAIFVASMALSLSTLFCPAMLRYHNPKPGSSGGGMSFVTTSIDIWLARFVIALFLILELYQYMSLVLSDWHKVKMLCRYVRKPSWQGHPLMERLLWLMCRATLTTRYWSHSVGQYSLLHACLKSNRSCILARMPLHKWIKGVLTGMKTVSRRSLPVTVKRAIHRLLRSEWLSNLKYGDRTLQRNNMLQNFDWSTSRYPYGAVGSILVWHIATAICGAKQLEAAADHRPSTDSSSTDSHEVATTLSNYCTYLLYQAPELVTDKIYDARLLMEALQNKIQRFLKHKGCRYKDDMFDQLSRFQSGELDGGYEKTILADGIKLSYQIFDEMPDEAMRWNVLSEMWVELLLSVAPSDNVTAHIKKLATGGELVTQLWALLTHGGLIDKPKKPNYSS
;
A
#
# COMPACT_ATOMS: atom_id res chain seq x y z
N MET A 1 4.09 18.97 -55.45
CA MET A 1 3.36 18.85 -54.16
C MET A 1 1.98 18.16 -54.29
N MET A 2 1.34 18.11 -55.47
CA MET A 2 0.07 17.36 -55.67
C MET A 2 0.26 15.84 -55.81
N GLU A 3 1.36 15.37 -56.42
CA GLU A 3 1.59 13.91 -56.59
C GLU A 3 1.83 13.16 -55.29
N GLN A 4 2.51 13.77 -54.31
CA GLN A 4 2.70 13.16 -52.98
C GLN A 4 1.37 13.01 -52.21
N LYS A 5 0.42 13.93 -52.39
CA LYS A 5 -0.92 13.81 -51.79
C LYS A 5 -1.75 12.67 -52.41
N PHE A 6 -1.61 12.43 -53.71
CA PHE A 6 -2.28 11.32 -54.39
C PHE A 6 -1.71 9.96 -53.98
N SER A 7 -0.39 9.86 -53.81
CA SER A 7 0.27 8.62 -53.36
C SER A 7 -0.15 8.21 -51.94
N VAL A 8 -0.21 9.17 -51.00
CA VAL A 8 -0.66 8.88 -49.62
C VAL A 8 -2.12 8.48 -49.59
N ARG A 9 -2.98 9.15 -50.38
CA ARG A 9 -4.43 8.86 -50.42
C ARG A 9 -4.71 7.48 -51.03
N ASN A 10 -4.02 7.13 -52.11
CA ASN A 10 -4.12 5.80 -52.71
C ASN A 10 -3.56 4.72 -51.78
N ALA A 11 -2.50 5.01 -51.02
CA ALA A 11 -1.97 4.09 -50.01
C ALA A 11 -2.95 3.90 -48.84
N THR A 12 -3.64 4.96 -48.39
CA THR A 12 -4.68 4.84 -47.36
C THR A 12 -5.91 4.10 -47.87
N ASP A 13 -6.30 4.30 -49.12
CA ASP A 13 -7.44 3.63 -49.74
C ASP A 13 -7.14 2.13 -49.98
N ALA A 14 -5.92 1.79 -50.40
CA ALA A 14 -5.46 0.41 -50.50
C ALA A 14 -5.35 -0.27 -49.12
N ALA A 15 -4.85 0.43 -48.11
CA ALA A 15 -4.76 -0.09 -46.74
C ALA A 15 -6.14 -0.31 -46.11
N THR A 16 -7.09 0.61 -46.33
CA THR A 16 -8.48 0.45 -45.85
C THR A 16 -9.22 -0.67 -46.58
N ALA A 17 -9.02 -0.79 -47.89
CA ALA A 17 -9.56 -1.90 -48.68
C ALA A 17 -9.00 -3.25 -48.21
N TRP A 18 -7.68 -3.35 -48.01
CA TRP A 18 -7.04 -4.57 -47.47
C TRP A 18 -7.57 -4.90 -46.08
N ALA A 19 -7.72 -3.89 -45.23
CA ALA A 19 -8.13 -4.11 -43.85
C ALA A 19 -9.63 -4.45 -43.69
N ALA A 20 -10.44 -4.28 -44.73
CA ALA A 20 -11.81 -4.77 -44.83
C ALA A 20 -11.91 -6.22 -45.35
N THR A 21 -10.82 -6.79 -45.87
CA THR A 21 -10.79 -8.20 -46.29
C THR A 21 -10.89 -9.15 -45.08
N PRO A 22 -11.39 -10.38 -45.24
CA PRO A 22 -11.46 -11.35 -44.14
C PRO A 22 -10.09 -11.64 -43.51
N VAL A 23 -9.00 -11.62 -44.31
CA VAL A 23 -7.62 -11.77 -43.83
C VAL A 23 -7.19 -10.55 -43.03
N GLY A 24 -7.48 -9.33 -43.50
CA GLY A 24 -7.17 -8.09 -42.77
C GLY A 24 -7.92 -7.98 -41.44
N ILE A 25 -9.17 -8.46 -41.38
CA ILE A 25 -9.94 -8.52 -40.13
C ILE A 25 -9.34 -9.57 -39.18
N LEU A 26 -8.94 -10.75 -39.68
CA LEU A 26 -8.28 -11.78 -38.86
C LEU A 26 -6.98 -11.26 -38.23
N VAL A 27 -6.11 -10.61 -39.02
CA VAL A 27 -4.85 -10.02 -38.50
C VAL A 27 -5.13 -8.95 -37.43
N ARG A 28 -6.18 -8.13 -37.61
CA ARG A 28 -6.59 -7.17 -36.57
C ARG A 28 -6.99 -7.88 -35.28
N VAL A 29 -7.74 -8.98 -35.37
CA VAL A 29 -8.12 -9.79 -34.21
C VAL A 29 -6.88 -10.41 -33.55
N GLU A 30 -5.94 -10.98 -34.31
CA GLU A 30 -4.69 -11.53 -33.77
C GLU A 30 -3.89 -10.49 -32.98
N VAL A 31 -3.71 -9.29 -33.54
CA VAL A 31 -3.04 -8.17 -32.87
C VAL A 31 -3.79 -7.74 -31.61
N LEU A 32 -5.12 -7.68 -31.68
CA LEU A 32 -5.91 -7.21 -30.54
C LEU A 32 -5.99 -8.26 -29.41
N VAL A 33 -5.97 -9.55 -29.73
CA VAL A 33 -5.85 -10.67 -28.78
C VAL A 33 -4.49 -10.62 -28.09
N THR A 34 -3.40 -10.46 -28.84
CA THR A 34 -2.05 -10.34 -28.25
C THR A 34 -1.94 -9.12 -27.33
N VAL A 35 -2.42 -7.96 -27.77
CA VAL A 35 -2.49 -6.75 -26.93
C VAL A 35 -3.31 -7.01 -25.67
N SER A 36 -4.50 -7.60 -25.79
CA SER A 36 -5.36 -7.91 -24.63
C SER A 36 -4.67 -8.85 -23.64
N CYS A 37 -4.00 -9.91 -24.14
CA CYS A 37 -3.19 -10.81 -23.32
C CYS A 37 -2.06 -10.09 -22.59
N THR A 38 -1.32 -9.20 -23.27
CA THR A 38 -0.22 -8.44 -22.65
C THR A 38 -0.73 -7.48 -21.57
N LEU A 39 -1.86 -6.81 -21.80
CA LEU A 39 -2.50 -5.93 -20.81
C LEU A 39 -2.94 -6.74 -19.56
N LEU A 40 -3.59 -7.88 -19.76
CA LEU A 40 -4.04 -8.76 -18.68
C LEU A 40 -2.86 -9.35 -17.88
N ALA A 41 -1.82 -9.83 -18.56
CA ALA A 41 -0.62 -10.32 -17.91
C ALA A 41 0.06 -9.23 -17.09
N THR A 42 0.17 -8.02 -17.63
CA THR A 42 0.72 -6.85 -16.93
C THR A 42 -0.07 -6.56 -15.65
N LEU A 43 -1.41 -6.61 -15.70
CA LEU A 43 -2.24 -6.40 -14.50
C LEU A 43 -2.02 -7.48 -13.44
N VAL A 44 -1.92 -8.75 -13.84
CA VAL A 44 -1.75 -9.85 -12.90
C VAL A 44 -0.38 -9.78 -12.21
N PHE A 45 0.71 -9.55 -12.94
CA PHE A 45 2.05 -9.49 -12.37
C PHE A 45 2.34 -8.20 -11.62
N PHE A 46 1.92 -7.05 -12.15
CA PHE A 46 2.26 -5.74 -11.58
C PHE A 46 1.17 -5.14 -10.70
N GLY A 47 -0.04 -5.71 -10.68
CA GLY A 47 -1.14 -5.24 -9.85
C GLY A 47 -0.81 -5.28 -8.35
N SER A 48 -0.13 -6.34 -7.89
CA SER A 48 0.39 -6.46 -6.53
C SER A 48 1.55 -5.49 -6.25
N GLY A 49 2.35 -5.16 -7.27
CA GLY A 49 3.47 -4.21 -7.20
C GLY A 49 3.05 -2.75 -6.95
N ARG A 50 1.76 -2.42 -6.99
CA ARG A 50 1.24 -1.08 -6.64
C ARG A 50 1.53 -0.67 -5.21
N ARG A 51 1.51 -1.63 -4.28
CA ARG A 51 1.75 -1.36 -2.85
C ARG A 51 3.21 -1.06 -2.55
N THR A 52 4.13 -1.54 -3.39
CA THR A 52 5.58 -1.31 -3.23
C THR A 52 6.08 -0.17 -4.11
N SER A 53 5.43 0.08 -5.25
CA SER A 53 5.84 1.09 -6.21
C SER A 53 5.19 2.46 -5.97
N ARG A 54 6.07 3.45 -5.80
CA ARG A 54 5.69 4.87 -5.69
C ARG A 54 5.87 5.70 -6.95
N SER A 55 6.36 5.09 -8.02
CA SER A 55 6.54 5.79 -9.29
C SER A 55 5.18 6.23 -9.85
N ALA A 56 5.03 7.54 -10.08
CA ALA A 56 3.84 8.09 -10.72
C ALA A 56 3.66 7.50 -12.13
N ALA A 57 4.74 7.27 -12.86
CA ALA A 57 4.72 6.62 -14.16
C ALA A 57 4.22 5.18 -14.08
N PHE A 58 4.69 4.40 -13.11
CA PHE A 58 4.22 3.03 -12.89
C PHE A 58 2.73 2.99 -12.55
N ARG A 59 2.25 3.90 -11.69
CA ARG A 59 0.82 3.98 -11.33
C ARG A 59 -0.04 4.41 -12.49
N PHE A 60 0.41 5.40 -13.25
CA PHE A 60 -0.29 5.84 -14.45
C PHE A 60 -0.38 4.69 -15.46
N LEU A 61 0.71 3.93 -15.65
CA LEU A 61 0.71 2.74 -16.49
C LEU A 61 -0.29 1.70 -16.00
N VAL A 62 -0.24 1.30 -14.73
CA VAL A 62 -1.17 0.29 -14.18
C VAL A 62 -2.62 0.75 -14.25
N TRP A 63 -2.89 2.04 -13.97
CA TRP A 63 -4.22 2.64 -14.11
C TRP A 63 -4.70 2.66 -15.57
N LEU A 64 -3.83 3.03 -16.51
CA LEU A 64 -4.12 3.04 -17.94
C LEU A 64 -4.45 1.63 -18.43
N VAL A 65 -3.62 0.64 -18.06
CA VAL A 65 -3.83 -0.76 -18.42
C VAL A 65 -5.15 -1.28 -17.84
N LEU A 66 -5.48 -0.91 -16.59
CA LEU A 66 -6.76 -1.27 -15.97
C LEU A 66 -7.95 -0.72 -16.76
N MET A 67 -7.89 0.54 -17.19
CA MET A 67 -8.97 1.17 -17.95
C MET A 67 -9.12 0.60 -19.36
N LEU A 68 -8.02 0.19 -19.99
CA LEU A 68 -8.02 -0.30 -21.37
C LEU A 68 -8.33 -1.80 -21.49
N CYS A 69 -8.03 -2.61 -20.48
CA CYS A 69 -8.12 -4.07 -20.60
C CYS A 69 -9.54 -4.60 -20.90
N TYR A 70 -10.58 -4.11 -20.20
CA TYR A 70 -11.95 -4.57 -20.42
C TYR A 70 -12.52 -4.12 -21.77
N PRO A 71 -12.42 -2.83 -22.16
CA PRO A 71 -12.84 -2.41 -23.49
C PRO A 71 -12.08 -3.13 -24.61
N ALA A 72 -10.78 -3.36 -24.46
CA ALA A 72 -9.99 -4.10 -25.44
C ALA A 72 -10.52 -5.53 -25.63
N VAL A 73 -10.73 -6.27 -24.54
CA VAL A 73 -11.30 -7.63 -24.61
C VAL A 73 -12.71 -7.62 -25.20
N SER A 74 -13.61 -6.73 -24.74
CA SER A 74 -14.97 -6.68 -25.29
C SER A 74 -14.98 -6.31 -26.77
N TYR A 75 -14.10 -5.39 -27.21
CA TYR A 75 -13.93 -5.06 -28.62
C TYR A 75 -13.35 -6.23 -29.43
N THR A 76 -12.39 -7.01 -28.90
CA THR A 76 -11.91 -8.24 -29.56
C THR A 76 -13.05 -9.20 -29.82
N ILE A 77 -13.88 -9.48 -28.81
CA ILE A 77 -14.98 -10.45 -28.91
C ILE A 77 -16.07 -9.94 -29.87
N GLY A 78 -16.39 -8.64 -29.84
CA GLY A 78 -17.34 -8.04 -30.78
C GLY A 78 -16.85 -8.07 -32.24
N LEU A 79 -15.56 -7.81 -32.47
CA LEU A 79 -14.96 -7.88 -33.81
C LEU A 79 -14.96 -9.32 -34.35
N ILE A 80 -14.70 -10.28 -33.47
CA ILE A 80 -14.80 -11.71 -33.77
C ILE A 80 -16.21 -12.12 -34.20
N GLN A 81 -17.25 -11.62 -33.52
CA GLN A 81 -18.64 -11.96 -33.84
C GLN A 81 -19.13 -11.33 -35.14
N SER A 82 -18.63 -10.14 -35.49
CA SER A 82 -19.04 -9.37 -36.68
C SER A 82 -18.20 -9.67 -37.92
N GLY A 83 -17.05 -10.35 -37.76
CA GLY A 83 -16.17 -10.70 -38.87
C GLY A 83 -16.81 -11.71 -39.83
N SER A 84 -16.56 -11.53 -41.13
CA SER A 84 -17.01 -12.47 -42.18
C SER A 84 -16.16 -13.74 -42.30
N PHE A 85 -15.18 -13.93 -41.40
CA PHE A 85 -14.25 -15.05 -41.39
C PHE A 85 -14.69 -16.14 -40.40
N ARG A 86 -14.47 -17.41 -40.74
CA ARG A 86 -14.68 -18.56 -39.84
C ARG A 86 -13.35 -19.22 -39.53
N ASN A 87 -12.91 -19.10 -38.27
CA ASN A 87 -11.73 -19.78 -37.74
C ASN A 87 -12.08 -20.36 -36.36
N ASP A 88 -11.97 -21.67 -36.22
CA ASP A 88 -12.33 -22.40 -34.99
C ASP A 88 -11.45 -22.00 -33.78
N LEU A 89 -10.22 -21.53 -34.02
CA LEU A 89 -9.27 -21.13 -32.98
C LEU A 89 -9.68 -19.85 -32.25
N VAL A 90 -10.56 -19.06 -32.87
CA VAL A 90 -11.04 -17.80 -32.31
C VAL A 90 -11.91 -18.04 -31.08
N VAL A 91 -12.70 -19.12 -31.07
CA VAL A 91 -13.48 -19.57 -29.91
C VAL A 91 -12.57 -19.90 -28.74
N VAL A 92 -11.42 -20.52 -29.04
CA VAL A 92 -10.40 -20.85 -28.04
C VAL A 92 -9.81 -19.58 -27.45
N TRP A 93 -9.41 -18.62 -28.27
CA TRP A 93 -8.90 -17.33 -27.78
C TRP A 93 -9.90 -16.63 -26.87
N ALA A 94 -11.19 -16.60 -27.26
CA ALA A 94 -12.25 -15.96 -26.48
C ALA A 94 -12.46 -16.65 -25.11
N CYS A 95 -12.49 -17.98 -25.05
CA CYS A 95 -12.64 -18.72 -23.79
C CYS A 95 -11.46 -18.52 -22.83
N PHE A 96 -10.23 -18.45 -23.34
CA PHE A 96 -9.04 -18.23 -22.51
C PHE A 96 -8.84 -16.76 -22.12
N LEU A 97 -9.21 -15.81 -22.97
CA LEU A 97 -9.25 -14.38 -22.63
C LEU A 97 -10.24 -14.10 -21.50
N LEU A 98 -11.42 -14.75 -21.53
CA LEU A 98 -12.38 -14.70 -20.43
C LEU A 98 -11.75 -15.17 -19.10
N GLY A 99 -11.03 -16.29 -19.13
CA GLY A 99 -10.29 -16.78 -17.96
C GLY A 99 -9.12 -15.91 -17.52
N CYS A 100 -8.49 -15.16 -18.42
CA CYS A 100 -7.43 -14.20 -18.05
C CYS A 100 -8.01 -12.91 -17.43
N ALA A 101 -9.17 -12.45 -17.92
CA ALA A 101 -9.88 -11.26 -17.44
C ALA A 101 -10.34 -11.39 -15.98
N ASP A 102 -10.36 -12.63 -15.49
CA ASP A 102 -10.62 -12.99 -14.12
C ASP A 102 -9.55 -12.47 -13.14
N GLY A 103 -8.34 -12.12 -13.61
CA GLY A 103 -7.19 -11.76 -12.79
C GLY A 103 -7.17 -10.37 -12.12
N ILE A 104 -8.13 -9.50 -12.43
CA ILE A 104 -7.95 -8.05 -12.24
C ILE A 104 -8.23 -7.61 -10.79
N PHE A 105 -7.27 -6.85 -10.22
CA PHE A 105 -7.29 -6.35 -8.85
C PHE A 105 -8.32 -5.22 -8.64
N ALA A 106 -9.03 -5.25 -7.51
CA ALA A 106 -9.92 -4.17 -7.09
C ALA A 106 -9.12 -2.88 -6.89
N CYS A 107 -9.50 -1.83 -7.61
CA CYS A 107 -8.83 -0.54 -7.57
C CYS A 107 -9.71 0.46 -6.84
N SER A 108 -9.11 1.12 -5.84
CA SER A 108 -9.68 2.21 -5.03
C SER A 108 -10.47 1.76 -3.78
N VAL A 109 -10.36 2.57 -2.73
CA VAL A 109 -10.99 2.37 -1.41
C VAL A 109 -12.37 2.99 -1.33
N ASP A 110 -12.74 3.83 -2.29
CA ASP A 110 -14.04 4.51 -2.34
C ASP A 110 -15.03 3.81 -3.28
N ASP A 111 -14.72 2.63 -3.82
CA ASP A 111 -15.45 2.03 -4.95
C ASP A 111 -16.05 0.65 -4.62
N SER A 112 -17.19 0.62 -3.91
CA SER A 112 -18.18 -0.44 -4.18
C SER A 112 -18.54 -0.50 -5.67
N ASP A 113 -18.49 0.66 -6.33
CA ASP A 113 -18.95 0.90 -7.69
C ASP A 113 -17.97 0.40 -8.75
N GLN A 114 -16.65 0.50 -8.53
CA GLN A 114 -15.68 -0.07 -9.47
C GLN A 114 -15.68 -1.59 -9.43
N GLN A 115 -15.81 -2.20 -8.24
CA GLN A 115 -15.88 -3.67 -8.15
C GLN A 115 -17.16 -4.20 -8.80
N SER A 116 -18.31 -3.54 -8.58
CA SER A 116 -19.56 -3.91 -9.27
C SER A 116 -19.47 -3.74 -10.79
N ARG A 117 -18.83 -2.67 -11.28
CA ARG A 117 -18.53 -2.47 -12.71
C ARG A 117 -17.67 -3.59 -13.29
N THR A 118 -16.64 -4.04 -12.56
CA THR A 118 -15.79 -5.15 -13.05
C THR A 118 -16.55 -6.47 -13.13
N VAL A 119 -17.41 -6.77 -12.15
CA VAL A 119 -18.27 -7.96 -12.17
C VAL A 119 -19.29 -7.89 -13.31
N LEU A 120 -19.89 -6.72 -13.53
CA LEU A 120 -20.82 -6.50 -14.63
C LEU A 120 -20.13 -6.69 -16.00
N ASN A 121 -18.95 -6.08 -16.19
CA ASN A 121 -18.16 -6.26 -17.41
C ASN A 121 -17.80 -7.74 -17.63
N GLN A 122 -17.38 -8.46 -16.59
CA GLN A 122 -17.13 -9.91 -16.69
C GLN A 122 -18.41 -10.69 -17.04
N ALA A 123 -19.55 -10.37 -16.43
CA ALA A 123 -20.82 -11.00 -16.75
C ALA A 123 -21.21 -10.79 -18.23
N THR A 124 -21.02 -9.58 -18.77
CA THR A 124 -21.24 -9.34 -20.21
C THR A 124 -20.30 -10.15 -21.09
N GLN A 125 -19.02 -10.30 -20.71
CA GLN A 125 -18.07 -11.15 -21.44
C GLN A 125 -18.46 -12.63 -21.41
N VAL A 126 -18.93 -13.16 -20.27
CA VAL A 126 -19.43 -14.54 -20.17
C VAL A 126 -20.58 -14.77 -21.16
N ILE A 127 -21.50 -13.81 -21.28
CA ILE A 127 -22.63 -13.87 -22.22
C ILE A 127 -22.12 -13.85 -23.67
N TYR A 128 -21.21 -12.94 -24.03
CA TYR A 128 -20.68 -12.88 -25.39
C TYR A 128 -19.94 -14.16 -25.80
N VAL A 129 -19.16 -14.75 -24.90
CA VAL A 129 -18.47 -16.02 -25.15
C VAL A 129 -19.46 -17.18 -25.27
N LEU A 130 -20.56 -17.17 -24.51
CA LEU A 130 -21.63 -18.17 -24.66
C LEU A 130 -22.28 -18.09 -26.05
N LEU A 131 -22.66 -16.90 -26.49
CA LEU A 131 -23.25 -16.68 -27.82
C LEU A 131 -22.29 -17.15 -28.92
N LEU A 132 -21.00 -16.88 -28.76
CA LEU A 132 -19.95 -17.31 -29.67
C LEU A 132 -19.85 -18.85 -29.69
N LEU A 133 -19.82 -19.51 -28.53
CA LEU A 133 -19.83 -20.98 -28.43
C LEU A 133 -21.06 -21.62 -29.11
N LEU A 134 -22.24 -21.03 -28.95
CA LEU A 134 -23.47 -21.49 -29.60
C LEU A 134 -23.40 -21.33 -31.12
N SER A 135 -22.85 -20.22 -31.63
CA SER A 135 -22.73 -20.00 -33.08
C SER A 135 -21.76 -20.96 -33.78
N TYR A 136 -20.75 -21.47 -33.06
CA TYR A 136 -19.74 -22.41 -33.56
C TYR A 136 -20.04 -23.88 -33.20
N ILE A 137 -21.21 -24.17 -32.63
CA ILE A 137 -21.55 -25.47 -32.05
C ILE A 137 -21.55 -26.64 -33.05
N GLY A 138 -21.75 -26.34 -34.34
CA GLY A 138 -21.75 -27.30 -35.45
C GLY A 138 -20.42 -27.38 -36.23
N SER A 139 -19.48 -26.45 -36.00
CA SER A 139 -18.17 -26.41 -36.68
C SER A 139 -17.08 -27.14 -35.87
N LEU A 140 -17.17 -27.05 -34.53
CA LEU A 140 -16.11 -27.53 -33.65
C LEU A 140 -16.10 -29.07 -33.50
N PRO A 141 -14.92 -29.70 -33.45
CA PRO A 141 -14.81 -31.12 -33.15
C PRO A 141 -15.30 -31.40 -31.72
N LEU A 142 -15.98 -32.54 -31.53
CA LEU A 142 -16.67 -32.90 -30.29
C LEU A 142 -15.79 -32.75 -29.04
N GLN A 143 -14.53 -33.21 -29.09
CA GLN A 143 -13.58 -33.11 -27.98
C GLN A 143 -13.31 -31.65 -27.59
N LEU A 144 -13.01 -30.79 -28.56
CA LEU A 144 -12.71 -29.38 -28.30
C LEU A 144 -13.95 -28.64 -27.79
N LYS A 145 -15.12 -28.94 -28.38
CA LYS A 145 -16.42 -28.39 -27.95
C LYS A 145 -16.71 -28.69 -26.48
N VAL A 146 -16.55 -29.94 -26.05
CA VAL A 146 -16.78 -30.33 -24.65
C VAL A 146 -15.80 -29.62 -23.72
N LEU A 147 -14.51 -29.58 -24.07
CA LEU A 147 -13.50 -28.91 -23.26
C LEU A 147 -13.75 -27.40 -23.11
N LEU A 148 -14.11 -26.71 -24.18
CA LEU A 148 -14.42 -25.28 -24.15
C LEU A 148 -15.70 -24.98 -23.36
N LEU A 149 -16.73 -25.84 -23.47
CA LEU A 149 -17.95 -25.70 -22.67
C LEU A 149 -17.67 -25.90 -21.18
N LEU A 150 -16.89 -26.92 -20.82
CA LEU A 150 -16.47 -27.14 -19.42
C LEU A 150 -15.65 -25.96 -18.90
N LEU A 151 -14.75 -25.42 -19.72
CA LEU A 151 -13.97 -24.22 -19.37
C LEU A 151 -14.86 -23.00 -19.17
N TRP A 152 -15.87 -22.80 -20.01
CA TRP A 152 -16.86 -21.73 -19.85
C TRP A 152 -17.66 -21.88 -18.55
N VAL A 153 -18.14 -23.09 -18.24
CA VAL A 153 -18.84 -23.38 -16.98
C VAL A 153 -17.94 -23.11 -15.77
N LEU A 154 -16.65 -23.46 -15.85
CA LEU A 154 -15.70 -23.18 -14.78
C LEU A 154 -15.50 -21.67 -14.56
N ASN A 155 -15.41 -20.88 -15.64
CA ASN A 155 -15.34 -19.42 -15.56
C ASN A 155 -16.63 -18.81 -15.00
N LEU A 156 -17.80 -19.34 -15.35
CA LEU A 156 -19.07 -18.96 -14.75
C LEU A 156 -19.10 -19.28 -13.24
N ALA A 157 -18.59 -20.44 -12.83
CA ALA A 157 -18.47 -20.79 -11.42
C ALA A 157 -17.51 -19.85 -10.66
N LYS A 158 -16.37 -19.47 -11.27
CA LYS A 158 -15.45 -18.46 -10.72
C LYS A 158 -16.14 -17.11 -10.52
N LEU A 159 -16.89 -16.64 -11.52
CA LEU A 159 -17.69 -15.42 -11.42
C LEU A 159 -18.74 -15.52 -10.29
N GLY A 160 -19.45 -16.64 -10.21
CA GLY A 160 -20.44 -16.91 -9.17
C GLY A 160 -19.83 -16.89 -7.77
N MET A 161 -18.65 -17.48 -7.57
CA MET A 161 -17.93 -17.42 -6.29
C MET A 161 -17.54 -16.00 -5.88
N ARG A 162 -17.17 -15.15 -6.85
CA ARG A 162 -16.86 -13.73 -6.58
C ARG A 162 -18.10 -12.94 -6.21
N LEU A 163 -19.20 -13.13 -6.96
CA LEU A 163 -20.47 -12.51 -6.64
C LEU A 163 -20.95 -12.93 -5.25
N TRP A 164 -20.84 -14.22 -4.94
CA TRP A 164 -21.11 -14.74 -3.60
C TRP A 164 -20.20 -14.11 -2.55
N SER A 165 -18.90 -13.99 -2.81
CA SER A 165 -17.96 -13.34 -1.90
C SER A 165 -18.29 -11.87 -1.68
N LEU A 166 -18.75 -11.16 -2.71
CA LEU A 166 -19.19 -9.76 -2.60
C LEU A 166 -20.43 -9.63 -1.73
N LEU A 167 -21.42 -10.49 -1.96
CA LEU A 167 -22.69 -10.48 -1.23
C LEU A 167 -22.53 -10.96 0.22
N THR A 168 -21.71 -11.98 0.46
CA THR A 168 -21.52 -12.56 1.80
C THR A 168 -20.40 -11.90 2.58
N ALA A 169 -19.22 -11.70 2.00
CA ALA A 169 -18.10 -11.05 2.67
C ALA A 169 -18.14 -9.52 2.53
N GLY A 170 -19.34 -8.94 2.51
CA GLY A 170 -19.53 -7.49 2.55
C GLY A 170 -18.68 -6.91 3.68
N ARG A 171 -17.83 -5.94 3.35
CA ARG A 171 -16.91 -5.30 4.30
C ARG A 171 -17.68 -4.84 5.54
N ASP A 172 -18.89 -4.35 5.33
CA ASP A 172 -19.80 -3.91 6.38
C ASP A 172 -20.15 -5.03 7.36
N ARG A 173 -20.37 -6.26 6.90
CA ARG A 173 -20.64 -7.41 7.77
C ARG A 173 -19.43 -7.78 8.63
N VAL A 174 -18.23 -7.69 8.07
CA VAL A 174 -16.98 -7.93 8.81
C VAL A 174 -16.72 -6.79 9.81
N LEU A 175 -16.94 -5.55 9.39
CA LEU A 175 -16.76 -4.34 10.20
C LEU A 175 -17.78 -4.23 11.34
N THR A 176 -18.95 -4.85 11.20
CA THR A 176 -20.00 -4.87 12.22
C THR A 176 -19.89 -6.13 13.08
N ALA A 177 -20.10 -7.31 12.49
CA ALA A 177 -20.32 -8.52 13.27
C ALA A 177 -19.02 -9.13 13.84
N ASP A 178 -17.88 -9.06 13.14
CA ASP A 178 -16.62 -9.61 13.66
C ASP A 178 -15.95 -8.63 14.62
N ASN A 179 -16.00 -7.33 14.32
CA ASN A 179 -15.48 -6.30 15.23
C ASN A 179 -16.29 -6.25 16.54
N TRP A 180 -17.62 -6.37 16.48
CA TRP A 180 -18.48 -6.45 17.67
C TRP A 180 -18.09 -7.63 18.58
N LEU A 181 -17.86 -8.81 17.99
CA LEU A 181 -17.45 -10.00 18.75
C LEU A 181 -16.11 -9.78 19.47
N ILE A 182 -15.12 -9.24 18.75
CA ILE A 182 -13.80 -8.94 19.33
C ILE A 182 -13.94 -7.89 20.44
N SER A 183 -14.76 -6.87 20.23
CA SER A 183 -15.01 -5.82 21.21
C SER A 183 -15.63 -6.37 22.50
N ASN A 184 -16.65 -7.24 22.39
CA ASN A 184 -17.29 -7.85 23.54
C ASN A 184 -16.37 -8.83 24.28
N TYR A 185 -15.60 -9.62 23.53
CA TYR A 185 -14.61 -10.51 24.15
C TYR A 185 -13.57 -9.72 24.97
N MET A 186 -13.09 -8.61 24.43
CA MET A 186 -12.09 -7.77 25.10
C MET A 186 -12.65 -6.89 26.21
N ALA A 187 -13.96 -6.61 26.22
CA ALA A 187 -14.60 -5.82 27.26
C ALA A 187 -14.60 -6.49 28.65
N HIS A 188 -14.50 -7.83 28.70
CA HIS A 188 -14.59 -8.61 29.94
C HIS A 188 -13.22 -8.87 30.61
N ASP A 189 -12.13 -8.36 30.01
CA ASP A 189 -10.76 -8.55 30.49
C ASP A 189 -10.31 -7.43 31.44
N TYR A 190 -10.85 -7.41 32.67
CA TYR A 190 -10.45 -6.45 33.70
C TYR A 190 -8.99 -6.69 34.17
N VAL A 191 -8.11 -5.73 33.87
CA VAL A 191 -6.78 -5.62 34.50
C VAL A 191 -6.95 -5.07 35.90
N ARG A 192 -6.34 -5.70 36.91
CA ARG A 192 -6.31 -5.15 38.27
C ARG A 192 -4.93 -4.57 38.63
N SER A 193 -3.85 -5.06 38.01
CA SER A 193 -2.47 -4.63 38.26
C SER A 193 -1.57 -4.70 37.02
N VAL A 194 -0.50 -3.89 36.98
CA VAL A 194 0.55 -3.93 35.95
C VAL A 194 1.32 -5.27 35.96
N SER A 195 1.35 -5.97 37.10
CA SER A 195 1.93 -7.31 37.24
C SER A 195 1.14 -8.42 36.54
N ASP A 196 -0.09 -8.15 36.12
CA ASP A 196 -0.99 -9.15 35.52
C ASP A 196 -0.64 -9.45 34.06
N PHE A 197 0.22 -8.62 33.44
CA PHE A 197 0.63 -8.77 32.06
C PHE A 197 2.14 -8.63 31.90
N ASP A 198 2.71 -9.43 31.00
CA ASP A 198 4.14 -9.40 30.66
C ASP A 198 4.29 -9.21 29.14
N PRO A 199 4.84 -8.07 28.69
CA PRO A 199 5.00 -7.76 27.28
C PRO A 199 6.07 -8.59 26.56
N GLU A 200 7.03 -9.18 27.28
CA GLU A 200 8.07 -10.02 26.65
C GLU A 200 7.54 -11.41 26.33
N THR A 201 6.82 -12.02 27.28
CA THR A 201 6.19 -13.34 27.10
C THR A 201 4.80 -13.25 26.47
N MET A 202 4.28 -12.04 26.23
CA MET A 202 2.89 -11.77 25.80
C MET A 202 1.82 -12.35 26.75
N ARG A 203 2.20 -12.64 28.01
CA ARG A 203 1.27 -13.11 29.04
C ARG A 203 0.29 -12.00 29.39
N GLY A 204 -1.00 -12.33 29.52
CA GLY A 204 -2.06 -11.34 29.75
C GLY A 204 -2.49 -10.54 28.50
N TYR A 205 -1.84 -10.75 27.35
CA TYR A 205 -2.23 -10.16 26.06
C TYR A 205 -3.09 -11.14 25.26
N ARG A 206 -4.37 -11.21 25.59
CA ARG A 206 -5.35 -12.13 24.97
C ARG A 206 -5.94 -11.60 23.65
N TYR A 207 -5.09 -11.08 22.75
CA TYR A 207 -5.57 -10.60 21.45
C TYR A 207 -6.04 -11.76 20.57
N VAL A 208 -7.24 -11.63 19.99
CA VAL A 208 -7.89 -12.70 19.22
C VAL A 208 -7.26 -12.84 17.83
N VAL A 209 -6.65 -13.99 17.55
CA VAL A 209 -6.05 -14.31 16.24
C VAL A 209 -7.03 -15.10 15.38
N ALA A 210 -7.63 -16.17 15.91
CA ALA A 210 -8.63 -16.96 15.21
C ALA A 210 -9.69 -17.52 16.17
N GLY A 211 -10.93 -17.68 15.71
CA GLY A 211 -12.05 -18.20 16.49
C GLY A 211 -13.31 -18.22 15.63
N HIS A 212 -14.24 -19.12 15.95
CA HIS A 212 -15.54 -19.23 15.27
C HIS A 212 -16.63 -18.52 16.06
N LYS A 213 -17.69 -18.13 15.33
CA LYS A 213 -18.99 -17.76 15.91
C LYS A 213 -19.79 -19.04 16.06
N ASP A 214 -20.20 -19.36 17.28
CA ASP A 214 -21.50 -19.97 17.53
C ASP A 214 -22.25 -18.93 18.37
N VAL A 215 -23.05 -18.10 17.71
CA VAL A 215 -23.92 -17.13 18.40
C VAL A 215 -25.32 -17.71 18.33
N GLU A 216 -25.78 -18.31 19.41
CA GLU A 216 -27.20 -18.59 19.59
C GLU A 216 -27.89 -17.26 19.95
N GLU A 217 -28.83 -16.82 19.08
CA GLU A 217 -29.66 -15.65 19.33
C GLU A 217 -30.67 -15.97 20.45
N GLY A 218 -30.33 -15.63 21.69
CA GLY A 218 -31.22 -15.65 22.85
C GLY A 218 -31.19 -14.31 23.58
N CYS A 219 -32.36 -13.74 23.85
CA CYS A 219 -32.54 -12.49 24.59
C CYS A 219 -31.96 -12.57 26.01
N ALA A 220 -31.31 -11.47 26.42
CA ALA A 220 -30.82 -11.13 27.76
C ALA A 220 -29.56 -11.89 28.23
N GLU A 221 -28.51 -11.09 28.46
CA GLU A 221 -27.23 -11.47 29.10
C GLU A 221 -26.32 -12.42 28.27
N TYR A 222 -25.51 -11.81 27.39
CA TYR A 222 -24.51 -12.51 26.57
C TYR A 222 -23.38 -13.08 27.44
N LYS A 223 -23.60 -14.27 28.01
CA LYS A 223 -22.52 -15.07 28.58
C LYS A 223 -21.82 -15.77 27.41
N LEU A 224 -20.70 -15.20 26.95
CA LEU A 224 -19.88 -15.80 25.90
C LEU A 224 -19.24 -17.07 26.49
N GLU A 225 -19.86 -18.23 26.34
CA GLU A 225 -19.23 -19.51 26.70
C GLU A 225 -18.10 -19.77 25.71
N LEU A 226 -16.86 -19.50 26.16
CA LEU A 226 -15.65 -19.75 25.38
C LEU A 226 -15.50 -21.26 25.14
N THR A 227 -15.80 -21.70 23.92
CA THR A 227 -15.35 -23.00 23.43
C THR A 227 -13.82 -23.04 23.31
N ASP A 228 -13.23 -24.23 23.46
CA ASP A 228 -11.77 -24.52 23.33
C ASP A 228 -11.16 -24.13 21.96
N ASP A 229 -11.95 -23.56 21.07
CA ASP A 229 -11.64 -23.25 19.68
C ASP A 229 -11.06 -21.84 19.43
N LEU A 230 -10.99 -20.98 20.46
CA LEU A 230 -10.42 -19.63 20.36
C LEU A 230 -8.88 -19.62 20.48
N VAL A 231 -8.20 -19.03 19.51
CA VAL A 231 -6.75 -18.86 19.47
C VAL A 231 -6.39 -17.41 19.76
N THR A 232 -5.74 -17.18 20.90
CA THR A 232 -5.23 -15.88 21.35
C THR A 232 -3.70 -15.80 21.18
N VAL A 233 -3.16 -14.58 21.14
CA VAL A 233 -1.69 -14.33 21.09
C VAL A 233 -0.98 -15.00 22.27
N GLU A 234 -1.51 -14.85 23.48
CA GLU A 234 -0.98 -15.51 24.68
C GLU A 234 -0.87 -17.04 24.52
N ARG A 235 -1.93 -17.72 24.04
CA ARG A 235 -1.90 -19.17 23.78
C ARG A 235 -0.81 -19.53 22.77
N LEU A 236 -0.63 -18.74 21.71
CA LEU A 236 0.41 -18.96 20.70
C LEU A 236 1.83 -18.79 21.26
N TRP A 237 2.02 -17.88 22.23
CA TRP A 237 3.30 -17.64 22.87
C TRP A 237 3.65 -18.71 23.91
N GLN A 238 2.67 -19.19 24.68
CA GLN A 238 2.85 -20.20 25.73
C GLN A 238 3.08 -21.62 25.20
N HIS A 239 2.67 -21.93 23.96
CA HIS A 239 2.92 -23.23 23.30
C HIS A 239 4.40 -23.46 22.87
N ASP A 240 5.35 -22.80 23.54
CA ASP A 240 6.79 -22.81 23.27
C ASP A 240 7.42 -24.22 23.19
N GLY A 241 6.78 -25.23 23.81
CA GLY A 241 7.24 -26.62 23.76
C GLY A 241 7.13 -27.30 22.39
N TYR A 242 6.17 -26.94 21.53
CA TYR A 242 5.86 -27.72 20.31
C TYR A 242 6.21 -27.01 18.99
N ALA A 243 6.16 -25.68 18.94
CA ALA A 243 6.74 -24.91 17.82
C ALA A 243 8.28 -25.00 17.80
N GLY A 244 8.89 -25.35 18.94
CA GLY A 244 10.30 -25.69 19.06
C GLY A 244 10.70 -26.89 18.18
N SER A 245 9.84 -27.90 18.00
CA SER A 245 10.15 -29.08 17.17
C SER A 245 10.19 -28.76 15.67
N LEU A 246 9.36 -27.83 15.20
CA LEU A 246 9.24 -27.47 13.78
C LEU A 246 10.51 -26.78 13.23
N LEU A 247 11.43 -26.38 14.12
CA LEU A 247 12.55 -25.50 13.83
C LEU A 247 13.81 -25.74 14.67
N THR A 248 13.88 -26.80 15.49
CA THR A 248 15.10 -27.17 16.22
C THR A 248 16.03 -28.01 15.33
N GLN A 249 16.91 -27.34 14.60
CA GLN A 249 18.29 -27.84 14.59
C GLN A 249 18.81 -27.55 16.01
N LYS A 250 19.05 -28.62 16.79
CA LYS A 250 19.60 -28.53 18.15
C LYS A 250 20.73 -27.48 18.17
N ASN A 251 20.60 -26.44 19.00
CA ASN A 251 21.58 -25.40 19.34
C ASN A 251 21.47 -23.99 18.72
N LYS A 252 20.27 -23.50 18.33
CA LYS A 252 19.95 -22.04 18.29
C LYS A 252 18.44 -21.81 18.15
N PRO A 253 17.81 -20.85 18.87
CA PRO A 253 16.44 -20.44 18.56
C PRO A 253 16.43 -19.86 17.13
N SER A 254 15.77 -20.57 16.21
CA SER A 254 15.83 -20.16 14.80
C SER A 254 14.96 -18.91 14.57
N SER A 255 15.49 -17.95 13.83
CA SER A 255 14.85 -16.68 13.46
C SER A 255 13.52 -16.83 12.69
N SER A 256 13.14 -18.05 12.31
CA SER A 256 11.88 -18.33 11.60
C SER A 256 10.68 -18.48 12.56
N SER A 257 10.90 -18.96 13.78
CA SER A 257 9.82 -19.16 14.77
C SER A 257 9.30 -17.82 15.28
N SER A 258 10.23 -16.90 15.60
CA SER A 258 9.90 -15.54 16.01
C SER A 258 9.17 -14.76 14.91
N LYS A 259 9.52 -14.96 13.64
CA LYS A 259 8.82 -14.33 12.50
C LYS A 259 7.36 -14.79 12.36
N LEU A 260 7.06 -16.06 12.65
CA LEU A 260 5.69 -16.57 12.63
C LEU A 260 4.85 -16.02 13.78
N LYS A 261 5.45 -15.95 14.98
CA LYS A 261 4.85 -15.29 16.13
C LYS A 261 4.54 -13.82 15.84
N ASP A 262 5.52 -13.10 15.29
CA ASP A 262 5.35 -11.71 14.83
C ASP A 262 4.25 -11.59 13.77
N LEU A 263 4.10 -12.56 12.85
CA LEU A 263 3.04 -12.59 11.84
C LEU A 263 1.64 -12.73 12.46
N CYS A 264 1.48 -13.64 13.42
CA CYS A 264 0.22 -13.81 14.17
C CYS A 264 -0.11 -12.59 15.03
N LEU A 265 0.89 -11.99 15.66
CA LEU A 265 0.74 -10.73 16.39
C LEU A 265 0.27 -9.62 15.45
N SER A 266 0.92 -9.45 14.30
CA SER A 266 0.54 -8.47 13.27
C SER A 266 -0.91 -8.66 12.80
N PHE A 267 -1.37 -9.91 12.68
CA PHE A 267 -2.76 -10.22 12.32
C PHE A 267 -3.76 -9.86 13.42
N ALA A 268 -3.39 -10.07 14.69
CA ALA A 268 -4.20 -9.67 15.84
C ALA A 268 -4.32 -8.14 15.91
N LEU A 269 -3.20 -7.43 15.75
CA LEU A 269 -3.15 -5.97 15.71
C LEU A 269 -3.99 -5.42 14.55
N PHE A 270 -3.94 -6.04 13.37
CA PHE A 270 -4.79 -5.64 12.24
C PHE A 270 -6.28 -5.71 12.60
N LYS A 271 -6.70 -6.75 13.32
CA LYS A 271 -8.09 -6.89 13.79
C LYS A 271 -8.48 -5.81 14.81
N LEU A 272 -7.56 -5.45 15.70
CA LEU A 272 -7.74 -4.34 16.65
C LEU A 272 -7.89 -3.01 15.90
N LEU A 273 -6.95 -2.72 14.98
CA LEU A 273 -6.94 -1.49 14.20
C LEU A 273 -8.22 -1.35 13.35
N ARG A 274 -8.74 -2.47 12.84
CA ARG A 274 -10.00 -2.49 12.08
C ARG A 274 -11.23 -2.13 12.92
N ARG A 275 -11.22 -2.30 14.24
CA ARG A 275 -12.34 -1.86 15.10
C ARG A 275 -12.55 -0.35 15.02
N ARG A 276 -11.48 0.42 14.81
CA ARG A 276 -11.53 1.87 14.64
C ARG A 276 -12.27 2.31 13.35
N LEU A 277 -12.45 1.40 12.40
CA LEU A 277 -13.13 1.68 11.13
C LEU A 277 -14.65 1.48 11.18
N GLY A 278 -15.19 0.87 12.25
CA GLY A 278 -16.61 0.51 12.37
C GLY A 278 -17.58 1.66 12.64
N GLY A 279 -17.11 2.92 12.65
CA GLY A 279 -17.94 4.10 12.88
C GLY A 279 -18.36 4.31 14.35
N SER A 280 -19.01 5.46 14.59
CA SER A 280 -19.34 6.03 15.91
C SER A 280 -20.27 5.20 16.82
N ASN A 281 -20.77 4.06 16.34
CA ASN A 281 -21.72 3.20 17.07
C ASN A 281 -21.08 1.96 17.69
N SER A 282 -19.78 1.72 17.45
CA SER A 282 -19.06 0.67 18.18
C SER A 282 -18.48 1.28 19.46
N PRO A 283 -18.80 0.77 20.66
CA PRO A 283 -18.27 1.30 21.91
C PRO A 283 -16.74 1.17 21.92
N MET A 284 -16.05 2.28 21.63
CA MET A 284 -14.59 2.40 21.68
C MET A 284 -14.10 2.58 23.12
N ILE A 285 -14.64 1.77 24.06
CA ILE A 285 -14.66 2.13 25.48
C ILE A 285 -13.44 1.60 26.27
N HIS A 286 -12.72 0.57 25.81
CA HIS A 286 -11.80 -0.16 26.69
C HIS A 286 -10.29 0.00 26.45
N GLU A 287 -9.83 0.66 25.38
CA GLU A 287 -8.39 0.78 25.07
C GLU A 287 -7.86 2.22 25.15
N ARG A 288 -8.74 3.20 25.41
CA ARG A 288 -8.32 4.59 25.57
C ARG A 288 -7.65 4.77 26.93
N ASP A 289 -6.41 5.24 26.91
CA ASP A 289 -5.59 5.48 28.11
C ASP A 289 -5.35 4.24 29.00
N ASP A 290 -5.53 3.02 28.47
CA ASP A 290 -5.20 1.79 29.20
C ASP A 290 -3.68 1.63 29.29
N ILE A 291 -3.15 1.63 30.53
CA ILE A 291 -1.74 1.46 30.84
C ILE A 291 -1.20 0.18 30.18
N ARG A 292 -2.01 -0.87 30.05
CA ARG A 292 -1.64 -2.13 29.36
C ARG A 292 -1.21 -1.87 27.91
N THR A 293 -1.96 -1.05 27.18
CA THR A 293 -1.67 -0.76 25.76
C THR A 293 -0.37 0.05 25.61
N LEU A 294 -0.14 1.00 26.51
CA LEU A 294 1.11 1.77 26.53
C LEU A 294 2.32 0.88 26.87
N VAL A 295 2.19 -0.01 27.87
CA VAL A 295 3.26 -0.95 28.23
C VAL A 295 3.52 -1.95 27.09
N PHE A 296 2.48 -2.40 26.40
CA PHE A 296 2.62 -3.22 25.20
C PHE A 296 3.42 -2.52 24.10
N ALA A 297 3.06 -1.27 23.77
CA ALA A 297 3.76 -0.51 22.74
C ALA A 297 5.24 -0.27 23.13
N ARG A 298 5.50 0.10 24.39
CA ARG A 298 6.83 0.45 24.90
C ARG A 298 7.76 -0.76 25.09
N ASN A 299 7.26 -1.79 25.78
CA ASN A 299 8.07 -2.91 26.24
C ASN A 299 7.85 -4.19 25.42
N GLY A 300 6.75 -4.30 24.67
CA GLY A 300 6.43 -5.48 23.85
C GLY A 300 6.78 -5.29 22.38
N LEU A 301 6.30 -4.21 21.76
CA LEU A 301 6.57 -3.86 20.36
C LEU A 301 7.94 -3.18 20.20
N ALA A 302 8.19 -2.11 20.95
CA ALA A 302 9.49 -1.42 21.02
C ALA A 302 10.44 -2.02 22.07
N GLY A 303 10.10 -3.21 22.57
CA GLY A 303 10.93 -3.96 23.52
C GLY A 303 12.18 -4.55 22.88
N GLY A 304 13.25 -4.64 23.67
CA GLY A 304 14.55 -5.17 23.25
C GLY A 304 15.40 -4.17 22.45
N ASP A 305 16.45 -4.67 21.80
CA ASP A 305 17.40 -3.86 21.02
C ASP A 305 17.14 -3.92 19.51
N ASP A 306 16.20 -4.77 19.06
CA ASP A 306 15.84 -4.94 17.66
C ASP A 306 14.76 -3.94 17.22
N HIS A 307 15.19 -2.71 16.92
CA HIS A 307 14.34 -1.67 16.34
C HIS A 307 13.66 -2.07 15.02
N GLU A 308 14.21 -3.05 14.27
CA GLU A 308 13.60 -3.52 13.01
C GLU A 308 12.39 -4.44 13.26
N ARG A 309 12.32 -5.12 14.42
CA ARG A 309 11.17 -5.95 14.78
C ARG A 309 9.88 -5.15 14.87
N MET A 310 9.92 -4.02 15.57
CA MET A 310 8.77 -3.12 15.75
C MET A 310 8.20 -2.68 14.39
N PHE A 311 9.05 -2.15 13.51
CA PHE A 311 8.63 -1.72 12.17
C PHE A 311 8.13 -2.88 11.32
N ARG A 312 8.75 -4.07 11.42
CA ARG A 312 8.34 -5.28 10.67
C ARG A 312 6.94 -5.75 11.08
N VAL A 313 6.61 -5.75 12.37
CA VAL A 313 5.27 -6.14 12.87
C VAL A 313 4.21 -5.18 12.35
N ILE A 314 4.42 -3.87 12.52
CA ILE A 314 3.47 -2.84 12.06
C ILE A 314 3.36 -2.80 10.53
N GLU A 315 4.46 -3.03 9.81
CA GLU A 315 4.44 -3.10 8.35
C GLU A 315 3.60 -4.29 7.87
N THR A 316 3.74 -5.45 8.51
CA THR A 316 2.96 -6.65 8.20
C THR A 316 1.48 -6.46 8.54
N GLU A 317 1.17 -5.80 9.66
CA GLU A 317 -0.17 -5.38 10.03
C GLU A 317 -0.83 -4.50 8.97
N LEU A 318 -0.14 -3.44 8.53
CA LEU A 318 -0.62 -2.57 7.47
C LEU A 318 -0.72 -3.28 6.12
N GLY A 319 0.08 -4.32 5.91
CA GLY A 319 -0.05 -5.27 4.81
C GLY A 319 -1.41 -5.99 4.83
N PHE A 320 -1.82 -6.52 5.98
CA PHE A 320 -3.17 -7.09 6.15
C PHE A 320 -4.27 -6.06 5.93
N LEU A 321 -4.09 -4.83 6.44
CA LEU A 321 -5.05 -3.74 6.22
C LEU A 321 -5.16 -3.38 4.74
N PHE A 322 -4.03 -3.27 4.04
CA PHE A 322 -4.01 -3.05 2.60
C PHE A 322 -4.73 -4.18 1.87
N ASP A 323 -4.44 -5.44 2.19
CA ASP A 323 -5.06 -6.58 1.52
C ASP A 323 -6.59 -6.63 1.78
N PHE A 324 -7.05 -6.28 2.98
CA PHE A 324 -8.48 -6.20 3.31
C PHE A 324 -9.23 -5.19 2.41
N PHE A 325 -8.60 -4.06 2.09
CA PHE A 325 -9.21 -2.99 1.29
C PHE A 325 -8.94 -3.09 -0.22
N TYR A 326 -7.79 -3.65 -0.64
CA TYR A 326 -7.32 -3.59 -2.02
C TYR A 326 -7.00 -4.95 -2.63
N ALA A 327 -6.89 -6.04 -1.85
CA ALA A 327 -6.67 -7.35 -2.45
C ALA A 327 -7.93 -7.89 -3.10
N ARG A 328 -7.71 -8.76 -4.09
CA ARG A 328 -8.76 -9.46 -4.85
C ARG A 328 -9.66 -10.34 -3.98
N TYR A 329 -9.15 -10.82 -2.84
CA TYR A 329 -9.87 -11.65 -1.89
C TYR A 329 -9.92 -10.93 -0.53
N PRO A 330 -11.03 -10.22 -0.20
CA PRO A 330 -11.13 -9.37 1.00
C PRO A 330 -10.89 -10.12 2.32
N SER A 331 -11.16 -11.42 2.32
CA SER A 331 -10.65 -12.37 3.30
C SER A 331 -10.58 -13.74 2.63
N PRO A 332 -9.47 -14.49 2.71
CA PRO A 332 -9.49 -15.87 2.24
C PRO A 332 -10.55 -16.62 3.06
N LYS A 333 -11.37 -17.44 2.41
CA LYS A 333 -12.40 -18.23 3.11
C LYS A 333 -11.75 -19.13 4.17
N GLN A 334 -12.57 -19.63 5.09
CA GLN A 334 -12.07 -20.48 6.16
C GLN A 334 -11.35 -21.72 5.66
N SER A 335 -11.65 -22.17 4.43
CA SER A 335 -10.97 -23.26 3.73
C SER A 335 -10.62 -22.86 2.29
N LEU A 336 -9.43 -23.26 1.82
CA LEU A 336 -9.00 -23.11 0.43
C LEU A 336 -9.53 -24.21 -0.50
N ILE A 337 -10.22 -25.23 0.04
CA ILE A 337 -10.65 -26.42 -0.74
C ILE A 337 -11.37 -26.03 -2.06
N PRO A 338 -12.37 -25.13 -2.08
CA PRO A 338 -13.05 -24.77 -3.32
C PRO A 338 -12.12 -24.09 -4.34
N GLU A 339 -11.23 -23.20 -3.89
CA GLU A 339 -10.26 -22.50 -4.74
C GLU A 339 -9.22 -23.48 -5.31
N THR A 340 -8.75 -24.43 -4.48
CA THR A 340 -7.82 -25.48 -4.92
C THR A 340 -8.46 -26.41 -5.95
N ALA A 341 -9.73 -26.80 -5.77
CA ALA A 341 -10.44 -27.66 -6.71
C ALA A 341 -10.65 -26.97 -8.07
N ILE A 342 -11.02 -25.68 -8.04
CA ILE A 342 -11.22 -24.88 -9.25
C ILE A 342 -9.90 -24.63 -9.98
N PHE A 343 -8.81 -24.39 -9.25
CA PHE A 343 -7.47 -24.30 -9.83
C PHE A 343 -7.06 -25.61 -10.51
N VAL A 344 -7.21 -26.75 -9.83
CA VAL A 344 -6.86 -28.06 -10.40
C VAL A 344 -7.71 -28.36 -11.64
N ALA A 345 -9.02 -28.08 -11.60
CA ALA A 345 -9.90 -28.23 -12.76
C ALA A 345 -9.50 -27.30 -13.92
N SER A 346 -9.17 -26.04 -13.63
CA SER A 346 -8.69 -25.05 -14.60
C SER A 346 -7.42 -25.52 -15.31
N MET A 347 -6.44 -26.00 -14.54
CA MET A 347 -5.19 -26.54 -15.06
C MET A 347 -5.41 -27.80 -15.90
N ALA A 348 -6.24 -28.74 -15.42
CA ALA A 348 -6.54 -29.99 -16.12
C ALA A 348 -7.23 -29.73 -17.47
N LEU A 349 -8.25 -28.86 -17.51
CA LEU A 349 -8.94 -28.49 -18.75
C LEU A 349 -8.00 -27.74 -19.73
N SER A 350 -7.14 -26.87 -19.21
CA SER A 350 -6.19 -26.10 -20.02
C SER A 350 -5.08 -26.97 -20.63
N LEU A 351 -4.56 -27.94 -19.87
CA LEU A 351 -3.62 -28.93 -20.40
C LEU A 351 -4.32 -29.86 -21.40
N SER A 352 -5.54 -30.29 -21.12
CA SER A 352 -6.32 -31.15 -22.03
C SER A 352 -6.65 -30.47 -23.36
N THR A 353 -6.92 -29.16 -23.35
CA THR A 353 -7.12 -28.35 -24.57
C THR A 353 -5.82 -28.15 -25.33
N LEU A 354 -4.71 -27.85 -24.64
CA LEU A 354 -3.39 -27.69 -25.24
C LEU A 354 -2.92 -28.94 -25.99
N PHE A 355 -3.13 -30.12 -25.40
CA PHE A 355 -2.75 -31.42 -25.96
C PHE A 355 -3.87 -32.10 -26.76
N CYS A 356 -4.97 -31.40 -27.03
CA CYS A 356 -6.09 -31.96 -27.79
C CYS A 356 -5.63 -32.33 -29.22
N PRO A 357 -6.03 -33.50 -29.77
CA PRO A 357 -5.71 -33.89 -31.13
C PRO A 357 -6.14 -32.87 -32.20
N ALA A 358 -7.16 -32.05 -31.96
CA ALA A 358 -7.55 -30.97 -32.86
C ALA A 358 -6.48 -29.85 -32.95
N MET A 359 -5.79 -29.55 -31.84
CA MET A 359 -4.70 -28.56 -31.75
C MET A 359 -3.35 -29.10 -32.21
N LEU A 360 -3.15 -30.42 -32.11
CA LEU A 360 -1.93 -31.09 -32.56
C LEU A 360 -1.98 -31.42 -34.06
N ARG A 361 -3.13 -31.88 -34.58
CA ARG A 361 -3.27 -32.28 -36.00
C ARG A 361 -3.36 -31.10 -36.97
N TYR A 362 -3.64 -29.89 -36.50
CA TYR A 362 -3.58 -28.68 -37.32
C TYR A 362 -2.17 -28.39 -37.88
N HIS A 363 -1.14 -28.98 -37.29
CA HIS A 363 0.23 -28.93 -37.80
C HIS A 363 0.47 -29.84 -39.03
N ASN A 364 -0.39 -30.84 -39.23
CA ASN A 364 -0.31 -31.80 -40.33
C ASN A 364 -1.60 -31.74 -41.16
N PRO A 365 -1.77 -30.74 -42.04
CA PRO A 365 -2.88 -30.75 -42.98
C PRO A 365 -2.79 -32.04 -43.82
N LYS A 366 -3.80 -32.91 -43.71
CA LYS A 366 -3.92 -34.03 -44.64
C LYS A 366 -4.20 -33.44 -46.04
N PRO A 367 -3.35 -33.69 -47.04
CA PRO A 367 -3.67 -33.28 -48.40
C PRO A 367 -4.83 -34.16 -48.88
N GLY A 368 -6.02 -33.58 -49.09
CA GLY A 368 -7.06 -34.24 -49.89
C GLY A 368 -8.50 -34.30 -49.37
N SER A 369 -9.00 -33.35 -48.58
CA SER A 369 -10.46 -33.25 -48.36
C SER A 369 -10.99 -31.84 -48.60
N SER A 370 -10.87 -31.38 -49.84
CA SER A 370 -11.58 -30.21 -50.37
C SER A 370 -12.97 -30.66 -50.81
N GLY A 371 -13.94 -30.60 -49.90
CA GLY A 371 -15.36 -30.85 -50.20
C GLY A 371 -16.22 -29.71 -49.65
N GLY A 372 -16.58 -28.76 -50.53
CA GLY A 372 -17.79 -27.95 -50.46
C GLY A 372 -17.94 -26.89 -49.35
N GLY A 373 -17.65 -25.63 -49.69
CA GLY A 373 -18.30 -24.44 -49.12
C GLY A 373 -17.65 -23.81 -47.87
N MET A 374 -17.23 -22.55 -48.01
CA MET A 374 -16.64 -21.64 -47.00
C MET A 374 -15.12 -21.79 -46.80
N SER A 375 -14.37 -20.76 -47.21
CA SER A 375 -12.90 -20.68 -47.08
C SER A 375 -12.46 -20.54 -45.61
N PHE A 376 -12.05 -21.65 -44.99
CA PHE A 376 -11.32 -21.63 -43.72
C PHE A 376 -9.92 -21.05 -43.95
N VAL A 377 -9.71 -19.79 -43.55
CA VAL A 377 -8.38 -19.16 -43.53
C VAL A 377 -7.79 -19.43 -42.16
N THR A 378 -7.04 -20.51 -42.03
CA THR A 378 -6.28 -20.83 -40.83
C THR A 378 -4.80 -20.86 -41.17
N THR A 379 -4.07 -19.95 -40.56
CA THR A 379 -2.64 -19.77 -40.74
C THR A 379 -1.88 -20.49 -39.63
N SER A 380 -0.60 -20.77 -39.86
CA SER A 380 0.26 -21.32 -38.80
C SER A 380 0.36 -20.36 -37.60
N ILE A 381 0.19 -19.06 -37.81
CA ILE A 381 0.24 -18.01 -36.78
C ILE A 381 -0.93 -18.19 -35.80
N ASP A 382 -2.12 -18.52 -36.29
CA ASP A 382 -3.31 -18.72 -35.45
C ASP A 382 -3.11 -19.82 -34.40
N ILE A 383 -2.43 -20.92 -34.76
CA ILE A 383 -2.13 -22.05 -33.87
C ILE A 383 -1.10 -21.65 -32.83
N TRP A 384 -0.04 -20.95 -33.23
CA TRP A 384 0.98 -20.44 -32.32
C TRP A 384 0.37 -19.45 -31.32
N LEU A 385 -0.52 -18.57 -31.80
CA LEU A 385 -1.26 -17.64 -30.96
C LEU A 385 -2.17 -18.38 -29.97
N ALA A 386 -2.93 -19.39 -30.42
CA ALA A 386 -3.77 -20.20 -29.53
C ALA A 386 -2.95 -20.88 -28.42
N ARG A 387 -1.81 -21.50 -28.76
CA ARG A 387 -0.90 -22.11 -27.78
C ARG A 387 -0.31 -21.09 -26.82
N PHE A 388 0.06 -19.92 -27.32
CA PHE A 388 0.57 -18.81 -26.50
C PHE A 388 -0.48 -18.34 -25.48
N VAL A 389 -1.73 -18.13 -25.91
CA VAL A 389 -2.82 -17.70 -25.03
C VAL A 389 -3.08 -18.74 -23.93
N ILE A 390 -3.10 -20.03 -24.26
CA ILE A 390 -3.29 -21.12 -23.28
C ILE A 390 -2.11 -21.19 -22.30
N ALA A 391 -0.88 -21.12 -22.81
CA ALA A 391 0.32 -21.15 -21.98
C ALA A 391 0.38 -19.95 -21.02
N LEU A 392 0.03 -18.75 -21.52
CA LEU A 392 -0.07 -17.56 -20.70
C LEU A 392 -1.14 -17.73 -19.61
N PHE A 393 -2.33 -18.23 -19.94
CA PHE A 393 -3.37 -18.51 -18.96
C PHE A 393 -2.90 -19.45 -17.85
N LEU A 394 -2.23 -20.55 -18.20
CA LEU A 394 -1.65 -21.49 -17.22
C LEU A 394 -0.66 -20.80 -16.26
N ILE A 395 0.22 -19.95 -16.80
CA ILE A 395 1.19 -19.19 -15.99
C ILE A 395 0.47 -18.22 -15.05
N LEU A 396 -0.53 -17.49 -15.57
CA LEU A 396 -1.28 -16.50 -14.79
C LEU A 396 -2.11 -17.17 -13.68
N GLU A 397 -2.79 -18.28 -13.97
CA GLU A 397 -3.55 -19.06 -12.98
C GLU A 397 -2.63 -19.65 -11.90
N LEU A 398 -1.48 -20.21 -12.29
CA LEU A 398 -0.48 -20.70 -11.34
C LEU A 398 0.04 -19.58 -10.45
N TYR A 399 0.39 -18.43 -11.03
CA TYR A 399 0.85 -17.27 -10.26
C TYR A 399 -0.20 -16.79 -9.25
N GLN A 400 -1.46 -16.67 -9.68
CA GLN A 400 -2.56 -16.23 -8.81
C GLN A 400 -2.82 -17.22 -7.66
N TYR A 401 -2.81 -18.52 -7.96
CA TYR A 401 -2.96 -19.56 -6.95
C TYR A 401 -1.79 -19.55 -5.96
N MET A 402 -0.56 -19.47 -6.45
CA MET A 402 0.63 -19.38 -5.59
C MET A 402 0.62 -18.11 -4.74
N SER A 403 0.16 -16.96 -5.27
CA SER A 403 -0.03 -15.73 -4.51
C SER A 403 -1.07 -15.89 -3.39
N LEU A 404 -2.09 -16.73 -3.57
CA LEU A 404 -3.10 -17.01 -2.57
C LEU A 404 -2.58 -17.96 -1.48
N VAL A 405 -1.93 -19.07 -1.87
CA VAL A 405 -1.36 -20.07 -0.94
C VAL A 405 -0.22 -19.48 -0.12
N LEU A 406 0.67 -18.71 -0.74
CA LEU A 406 1.81 -18.09 -0.06
C LEU A 406 1.47 -16.73 0.57
N SER A 407 0.18 -16.36 0.60
CA SER A 407 -0.29 -15.16 1.29
C SER A 407 -0.14 -15.28 2.81
N ASP A 408 0.10 -14.14 3.45
CA ASP A 408 0.26 -14.08 4.91
C ASP A 408 -1.02 -14.46 5.64
N TRP A 409 -2.18 -14.14 5.05
CA TRP A 409 -3.48 -14.56 5.56
C TRP A 409 -3.60 -16.08 5.65
N HIS A 410 -3.13 -16.79 4.61
CA HIS A 410 -3.18 -18.25 4.61
C HIS A 410 -2.22 -18.84 5.65
N LYS A 411 -1.01 -18.29 5.77
CA LYS A 411 -0.02 -18.72 6.77
C LYS A 411 -0.57 -18.62 8.19
N VAL A 412 -1.18 -17.50 8.54
CA VAL A 412 -1.80 -17.31 9.87
C VAL A 412 -2.91 -18.34 10.11
N LYS A 413 -3.80 -18.57 9.13
CA LYS A 413 -4.88 -19.56 9.27
C LYS A 413 -4.38 -20.98 9.40
N MET A 414 -3.34 -21.34 8.65
CA MET A 414 -2.72 -22.66 8.73
C MET A 414 -2.04 -22.87 10.07
N LEU A 415 -1.38 -21.83 10.59
CA LEU A 415 -0.79 -21.85 11.92
C LEU A 415 -1.86 -21.99 13.02
N CYS A 416 -2.96 -21.23 12.95
CA CYS A 416 -4.06 -21.37 13.91
C CYS A 416 -4.72 -22.76 13.85
N ARG A 417 -4.87 -23.34 12.65
CA ARG A 417 -5.38 -24.72 12.50
C ARG A 417 -4.44 -25.76 13.07
N TYR A 418 -3.14 -25.58 12.86
CA TYR A 418 -2.11 -26.43 13.42
C TYR A 418 -2.13 -26.41 14.96
N VAL A 419 -2.33 -25.23 15.55
CA VAL A 419 -2.44 -25.06 17.01
C VAL A 419 -3.74 -25.68 17.55
N ARG A 420 -4.86 -25.55 16.82
CA ARG A 420 -6.17 -26.09 17.23
C ARG A 420 -6.29 -27.61 17.09
N LYS A 421 -5.61 -28.24 16.14
CA LYS A 421 -5.74 -29.68 15.85
C LYS A 421 -4.54 -30.47 16.36
N PRO A 422 -4.66 -31.24 17.46
CA PRO A 422 -3.58 -32.09 17.94
C PRO A 422 -3.18 -33.16 16.92
N SER A 423 -4.10 -33.61 16.05
CA SER A 423 -3.81 -34.57 14.97
C SER A 423 -2.86 -34.04 13.89
N TRP A 424 -2.66 -32.72 13.80
CA TRP A 424 -1.70 -32.13 12.87
C TRP A 424 -0.29 -32.01 13.48
N GLN A 425 -0.20 -32.06 14.81
CA GLN A 425 1.04 -31.92 15.55
C GLN A 425 1.85 -33.22 15.42
N GLY A 426 3.10 -33.13 14.94
CA GLY A 426 3.96 -34.29 14.68
C GLY A 426 3.76 -34.97 13.31
N HIS A 427 2.85 -34.48 12.45
CA HIS A 427 2.70 -35.01 11.09
C HIS A 427 3.75 -34.40 10.15
N PRO A 428 4.69 -35.19 9.59
CA PRO A 428 5.87 -34.65 8.91
C PRO A 428 5.54 -33.85 7.65
N LEU A 429 4.43 -34.17 6.95
CA LEU A 429 4.00 -33.41 5.77
C LEU A 429 3.45 -32.03 6.14
N MET A 430 2.75 -31.89 7.26
CA MET A 430 2.16 -30.61 7.66
C MET A 430 3.25 -29.68 8.20
N GLU A 431 4.22 -30.22 8.93
CA GLU A 431 5.40 -29.47 9.37
C GLU A 431 6.25 -29.00 8.19
N ARG A 432 6.52 -29.89 7.21
CA ARG A 432 7.24 -29.51 5.98
C ARG A 432 6.49 -28.46 5.16
N LEU A 433 5.17 -28.58 5.05
CA LEU A 433 4.34 -27.62 4.33
C LEU A 433 4.38 -26.25 5.02
N LEU A 434 4.21 -26.22 6.34
CA LEU A 434 4.28 -24.99 7.13
C LEU A 434 5.67 -24.36 7.00
N TRP A 435 6.73 -25.16 7.13
CA TRP A 435 8.11 -24.73 6.95
C TRP A 435 8.38 -24.12 5.57
N LEU A 436 7.91 -24.77 4.50
CA LEU A 436 8.05 -24.29 3.12
C LEU A 436 7.31 -22.96 2.93
N MET A 437 6.07 -22.86 3.41
CA MET A 437 5.28 -21.63 3.34
C MET A 437 5.91 -20.47 4.12
N CYS A 438 6.61 -20.75 5.22
CA CYS A 438 7.28 -19.72 6.00
C CYS A 438 8.53 -19.17 5.32
N ARG A 439 9.21 -19.98 4.49
CA ARG A 439 10.36 -19.54 3.70
C ARG A 439 9.97 -18.92 2.37
N ALA A 440 8.88 -19.38 1.77
CA ALA A 440 8.40 -18.92 0.48
C ALA A 440 7.44 -17.73 0.65
N THR A 441 7.98 -16.52 0.56
CA THR A 441 7.18 -15.28 0.47
C THR A 441 7.27 -14.73 -0.96
N LEU A 442 6.15 -14.73 -1.69
CA LEU A 442 6.08 -14.04 -3.00
C LEU A 442 6.22 -12.51 -2.84
N THR A 443 5.90 -12.00 -1.67
CA THR A 443 5.92 -10.57 -1.41
C THR A 443 6.70 -10.26 -0.15
N THR A 444 7.83 -9.60 -0.29
CA THR A 444 8.77 -9.33 0.80
C THR A 444 8.68 -7.92 1.37
N ARG A 445 7.89 -7.04 0.75
CA ARG A 445 7.76 -5.62 1.13
C ARG A 445 6.29 -5.21 1.10
N TYR A 446 5.84 -4.55 2.17
CA TYR A 446 4.47 -4.03 2.28
C TYR A 446 4.45 -2.50 2.15
N TRP A 447 5.62 -1.86 2.29
CA TRP A 447 5.83 -0.43 2.10
C TRP A 447 7.12 -0.15 1.32
N SER A 448 7.23 1.04 0.72
CA SER A 448 8.37 1.37 -0.15
C SER A 448 9.71 1.62 0.57
N HIS A 449 9.74 1.64 1.91
CA HIS A 449 10.88 2.04 2.75
C HIS A 449 11.44 3.44 2.43
N SER A 450 10.63 4.32 1.82
CA SER A 450 11.05 5.66 1.43
C SER A 450 10.21 6.75 2.06
N VAL A 451 10.88 7.79 2.55
CA VAL A 451 10.26 9.02 3.06
C VAL A 451 10.33 10.11 1.99
N GLY A 452 9.25 10.88 1.87
CA GLY A 452 9.24 12.09 1.06
C GLY A 452 10.19 13.13 1.66
N GLN A 453 10.84 13.90 0.80
CA GLN A 453 11.77 14.95 1.20
C GLN A 453 11.36 16.22 0.45
N TYR A 454 11.07 17.26 1.22
CA TYR A 454 10.77 18.58 0.71
C TYR A 454 11.53 19.61 1.52
N SER A 455 12.43 20.34 0.86
CA SER A 455 13.11 21.48 1.49
C SER A 455 12.47 22.77 0.99
N LEU A 456 11.74 23.44 1.87
CA LEU A 456 10.91 24.61 1.54
C LEU A 456 11.72 25.72 0.87
N LEU A 457 12.84 26.12 1.48
CA LEU A 457 13.70 27.21 1.00
C LEU A 457 14.30 26.90 -0.38
N HIS A 458 14.85 25.69 -0.53
CA HIS A 458 15.42 25.23 -1.79
C HIS A 458 14.39 25.11 -2.91
N ALA A 459 13.17 24.66 -2.60
CA ALA A 459 12.08 24.59 -3.57
C ALA A 459 11.68 25.99 -4.06
N CYS A 460 11.61 26.98 -3.16
CA CYS A 460 11.34 28.37 -3.52
C CYS A 460 12.43 28.96 -4.42
N LEU A 461 13.71 28.67 -4.14
CA LEU A 461 14.85 29.10 -4.96
C LEU A 461 14.83 28.44 -6.37
N LYS A 462 14.53 27.14 -6.45
CA LYS A 462 14.49 26.38 -7.72
C LYS A 462 13.29 26.72 -8.60
N SER A 463 12.15 27.08 -8.00
CA SER A 463 10.97 27.57 -8.73
C SER A 463 11.33 28.79 -9.58
N ASN A 464 12.19 29.67 -9.05
CA ASN A 464 12.72 30.84 -9.77
C ASN A 464 13.50 30.48 -11.06
N ARG A 465 13.97 29.23 -11.20
CA ARG A 465 14.72 28.72 -12.37
C ARG A 465 13.85 28.00 -13.42
N SER A 466 12.65 27.52 -13.08
CA SER A 466 11.99 26.43 -13.85
C SER A 466 10.71 26.85 -14.57
N CYS A 467 10.81 27.55 -15.69
CA CYS A 467 9.63 28.02 -16.45
C CYS A 467 9.67 27.66 -17.95
N ILE A 468 9.67 26.36 -18.25
CA ILE A 468 9.33 25.84 -19.60
C ILE A 468 7.95 25.14 -19.56
N LEU A 469 7.71 24.29 -18.54
CA LEU A 469 6.42 23.60 -18.34
C LEU A 469 5.25 24.54 -18.02
N ALA A 470 5.50 25.68 -17.36
CA ALA A 470 4.47 26.67 -17.10
C ALA A 470 3.98 27.38 -18.38
N ARG A 471 4.83 27.45 -19.43
CA ARG A 471 4.50 28.03 -20.74
C ARG A 471 3.71 27.08 -21.66
N MET A 472 3.70 25.77 -21.38
CA MET A 472 2.89 24.82 -22.17
C MET A 472 1.39 25.00 -21.85
N PRO A 473 0.46 24.91 -22.81
CA PRO A 473 -0.98 25.04 -22.57
C PRO A 473 -1.59 23.75 -22.00
N LEU A 474 -0.98 23.20 -20.94
CA LEU A 474 -1.51 22.06 -20.21
C LEU A 474 -2.57 22.50 -19.21
N HIS A 475 -3.60 21.67 -19.02
CA HIS A 475 -4.62 21.86 -17.99
C HIS A 475 -3.98 22.07 -16.60
N LYS A 476 -4.57 22.94 -15.77
CA LYS A 476 -4.01 23.37 -14.47
C LYS A 476 -3.66 22.19 -13.56
N TRP A 477 -4.48 21.14 -13.58
CA TRP A 477 -4.22 19.90 -12.84
C TRP A 477 -2.94 19.18 -13.30
N ILE A 478 -2.75 19.03 -14.62
CA ILE A 478 -1.58 18.36 -15.20
C ILE A 478 -0.30 19.14 -14.87
N LYS A 479 -0.34 20.48 -14.95
CA LYS A 479 0.77 21.33 -14.50
C LYS A 479 1.08 21.12 -13.03
N GLY A 480 0.05 21.10 -12.15
CA GLY A 480 0.22 20.85 -10.73
C GLY A 480 0.92 19.52 -10.43
N VAL A 481 0.50 18.44 -11.09
CA VAL A 481 1.11 17.11 -10.96
C VAL A 481 2.57 17.11 -11.42
N LEU A 482 2.88 17.66 -12.59
CA LEU A 482 4.25 17.71 -13.14
C LEU A 482 5.19 18.57 -12.29
N THR A 483 4.69 19.66 -11.72
CA THR A 483 5.48 20.54 -10.86
C THR A 483 5.77 19.87 -9.52
N GLY A 484 4.77 19.22 -8.91
CA GLY A 484 4.92 18.44 -7.69
C GLY A 484 5.87 17.24 -7.82
N MET A 485 5.94 16.63 -9.02
CA MET A 485 6.90 15.55 -9.32
C MET A 485 8.36 16.02 -9.39
N LYS A 486 8.61 17.30 -9.70
CA LYS A 486 9.97 17.86 -9.81
C LYS A 486 10.52 18.46 -8.52
N THR A 487 9.64 18.84 -7.59
CA THR A 487 10.00 19.54 -6.35
C THR A 487 10.21 18.60 -5.16
N VAL A 488 9.58 17.43 -5.16
CA VAL A 488 9.70 16.44 -4.09
C VAL A 488 10.68 15.35 -4.49
N SER A 489 11.70 15.15 -3.65
CA SER A 489 12.57 13.98 -3.73
C SER A 489 12.13 12.92 -2.71
N ARG A 490 12.68 11.71 -2.82
CA ARG A 490 12.48 10.65 -1.83
C ARG A 490 13.84 10.08 -1.42
N ARG A 491 13.96 9.72 -0.16
CA ARG A 491 15.13 9.07 0.42
C ARG A 491 14.70 7.74 1.03
N SER A 492 15.54 6.71 0.94
CA SER A 492 15.35 5.51 1.78
C SER A 492 15.36 5.93 3.24
N LEU A 493 14.44 5.41 4.04
CA LEU A 493 14.37 5.71 5.47
C LEU A 493 15.69 5.30 6.15
N PRO A 494 16.48 6.25 6.69
CA PRO A 494 17.73 5.93 7.35
C PRO A 494 17.51 5.07 8.60
N VAL A 495 18.46 4.17 8.87
CA VAL A 495 18.44 3.32 10.08
C VAL A 495 18.57 4.18 11.34
N THR A 496 19.33 5.27 11.27
CA THR A 496 19.47 6.30 12.31
C THR A 496 18.11 6.88 12.72
N VAL A 497 17.23 7.17 11.76
CA VAL A 497 15.87 7.65 12.01
C VAL A 497 15.02 6.59 12.72
N LYS A 498 15.06 5.34 12.25
CA LYS A 498 14.34 4.23 12.91
C LYS A 498 14.80 4.07 14.37
N ARG A 499 16.12 4.17 14.61
CA ARG A 499 16.72 4.06 15.94
C ARG A 499 16.30 5.22 16.85
N ALA A 500 16.29 6.45 16.34
CA ALA A 500 15.87 7.63 17.09
C ALA A 500 14.38 7.55 17.51
N ILE A 501 13.51 7.13 16.58
CA ILE A 501 12.09 6.89 16.87
C ILE A 501 11.94 5.79 17.93
N HIS A 502 12.62 4.66 17.75
CA HIS A 502 12.58 3.54 18.69
C HIS A 502 13.04 3.95 20.10
N ARG A 503 14.10 4.77 20.20
CA ARG A 503 14.61 5.28 21.49
C ARG A 503 13.57 6.12 22.22
N LEU A 504 12.87 7.01 21.52
CA LEU A 504 11.84 7.85 22.13
C LEU A 504 10.61 7.01 22.51
N LEU A 505 10.17 6.08 21.67
CA LEU A 505 9.05 5.17 21.97
C LEU A 505 9.30 4.30 23.21
N ARG A 506 10.54 3.87 23.45
CA ARG A 506 10.94 3.10 24.65
C ARG A 506 11.04 3.95 25.92
N SER A 507 11.06 5.28 25.79
CA SER A 507 11.15 6.18 26.94
C SER A 507 9.79 6.39 27.62
N GLU A 508 9.81 6.93 28.85
CA GLU A 508 8.58 7.36 29.54
C GLU A 508 7.89 8.55 28.85
N TRP A 509 8.50 9.10 27.80
CA TRP A 509 8.02 10.32 27.15
C TRP A 509 6.79 10.08 26.28
N LEU A 510 6.61 8.84 25.82
CA LEU A 510 5.51 8.45 24.96
C LEU A 510 4.14 8.82 25.55
N SER A 511 3.98 8.68 26.87
CA SER A 511 2.72 8.95 27.57
C SER A 511 2.30 10.43 27.60
N ASN A 512 3.21 11.35 27.29
CA ASN A 512 2.93 12.79 27.41
C ASN A 512 3.76 13.58 26.40
N LEU A 513 3.48 13.32 25.12
CA LEU A 513 3.98 14.08 23.98
C LEU A 513 3.40 15.52 23.99
N LYS A 514 4.22 16.55 23.73
CA LYS A 514 3.79 17.96 23.79
C LYS A 514 4.36 18.82 22.66
N TYR A 515 4.25 18.37 21.41
CA TYR A 515 4.71 19.12 20.23
C TYR A 515 6.16 19.67 20.34
N GLY A 516 7.03 19.01 21.10
CA GLY A 516 8.42 19.41 21.29
C GLY A 516 8.77 19.93 22.68
N ASP A 517 7.79 20.32 23.49
CA ASP A 517 8.05 20.91 24.81
C ASP A 517 8.76 19.96 25.76
N ARG A 518 8.53 18.65 25.63
CA ARG A 518 9.23 17.66 26.45
C ARG A 518 10.71 17.62 26.10
N THR A 519 11.04 17.65 24.82
CA THR A 519 12.42 17.77 24.35
C THR A 519 13.07 19.04 24.89
N LEU A 520 12.38 20.17 24.80
CA LEU A 520 12.88 21.44 25.33
C LEU A 520 13.06 21.39 26.85
N GLN A 521 12.11 20.82 27.60
CA GLN A 521 12.17 20.68 29.04
C GLN A 521 13.36 19.82 29.48
N ARG A 522 13.59 18.68 28.81
CA ARG A 522 14.70 17.77 29.15
C ARG A 522 16.07 18.40 28.96
N ASN A 523 16.18 19.29 27.98
CA ASN A 523 17.43 19.99 27.68
C ASN A 523 17.53 21.34 28.40
N ASN A 524 16.62 21.66 29.33
CA ASN A 524 16.53 22.92 30.06
C ASN A 524 16.34 24.17 29.18
N MET A 525 15.74 24.00 28.00
CA MET A 525 15.55 25.06 27.01
C MET A 525 14.12 25.56 26.89
N LEU A 526 13.19 25.02 27.69
CA LEU A 526 11.75 25.33 27.56
C LEU A 526 11.47 26.82 27.77
N GLN A 527 12.09 27.47 28.75
CA GLN A 527 11.87 28.90 29.01
C GLN A 527 12.29 29.80 27.84
N ASN A 528 13.25 29.36 27.02
CA ASN A 528 13.78 30.15 25.91
C ASN A 528 12.99 29.94 24.61
N PHE A 529 12.31 28.79 24.48
CA PHE A 529 11.70 28.34 23.21
C PHE A 529 10.23 27.92 23.30
N ASP A 530 9.56 28.06 24.44
CA ASP A 530 8.13 27.76 24.63
C ASP A 530 7.22 28.45 23.60
N TRP A 531 7.57 29.66 23.19
CA TRP A 531 6.85 30.43 22.19
C TRP A 531 6.86 29.75 20.82
N SER A 532 7.88 28.96 20.49
CA SER A 532 8.04 28.32 19.17
C SER A 532 7.06 27.16 18.93
N THR A 533 6.57 26.56 20.00
CA THR A 533 5.66 25.40 19.99
C THR A 533 4.21 25.81 20.29
N SER A 534 4.01 26.77 21.22
CA SER A 534 2.69 27.18 21.72
C SER A 534 1.99 28.25 20.87
N ARG A 535 2.73 29.21 20.28
CA ARG A 535 2.19 30.43 19.64
C ARG A 535 1.19 30.21 18.51
N TYR A 536 1.25 29.07 17.81
CA TYR A 536 0.55 28.90 16.53
C TYR A 536 -0.83 28.22 16.70
N PRO A 537 -1.95 28.84 16.27
CA PRO A 537 -3.30 28.30 16.50
C PRO A 537 -3.65 27.07 15.64
N TYR A 538 -2.94 26.83 14.54
CA TYR A 538 -3.24 25.75 13.58
C TYR A 538 -2.50 24.44 13.90
N GLY A 539 -2.65 23.92 15.12
CA GLY A 539 -2.00 22.66 15.51
C GLY A 539 -0.47 22.72 15.33
N ALA A 540 0.17 21.60 15.00
CA ALA A 540 1.62 21.56 14.79
C ALA A 540 2.12 22.28 13.52
N VAL A 541 1.23 22.74 12.63
CA VAL A 541 1.61 23.21 11.28
C VAL A 541 2.57 24.40 11.36
N GLY A 542 2.25 25.42 12.15
CA GLY A 542 3.11 26.59 12.33
C GLY A 542 4.46 26.23 12.93
N SER A 543 4.46 25.42 14.00
CA SER A 543 5.68 24.95 14.66
C SER A 543 6.56 24.14 13.71
N ILE A 544 5.99 23.22 12.92
CA ILE A 544 6.74 22.46 11.90
C ILE A 544 7.40 23.40 10.88
N LEU A 545 6.70 24.43 10.40
CA LEU A 545 7.25 25.36 9.41
C LEU A 545 8.40 26.20 9.99
N VAL A 546 8.23 26.72 11.20
CA VAL A 546 9.22 27.55 11.92
C VAL A 546 10.47 26.76 12.22
N TRP A 547 10.32 25.58 12.83
CA TRP A 547 11.43 24.68 13.14
C TRP A 547 12.10 24.18 11.86
N HIS A 548 11.37 23.99 10.74
CA HIS A 548 11.97 23.60 9.47
C HIS A 548 12.87 24.69 8.88
N ILE A 549 12.41 25.94 8.89
CA ILE A 549 13.22 27.09 8.45
C ILE A 549 14.47 27.18 9.33
N ALA A 550 14.30 27.10 10.66
CA ALA A 550 15.42 27.15 11.60
C ALA A 550 16.43 26.01 11.36
N THR A 551 15.97 24.77 11.24
CA THR A 551 16.82 23.59 10.98
C THR A 551 17.59 23.74 9.66
N ALA A 552 16.95 24.29 8.61
CA ALA A 552 17.59 24.51 7.32
C ALA A 552 18.70 25.58 7.39
N ILE A 553 18.48 26.67 8.13
CA ILE A 553 19.50 27.71 8.35
C ILE A 553 20.66 27.16 9.20
N CYS A 554 20.35 26.38 10.24
CA CYS A 554 21.37 25.74 11.07
C CYS A 554 22.28 24.79 10.27
N GLY A 555 21.69 24.01 9.36
CA GLY A 555 22.46 23.12 8.48
C GLY A 555 23.36 23.87 7.49
N ALA A 556 22.93 25.03 7.00
CA ALA A 556 23.74 25.84 6.07
C ALA A 556 24.97 26.46 6.75
N LYS A 557 24.77 27.12 7.90
CA LYS A 557 25.85 27.71 8.70
C LYS A 557 26.89 26.69 9.16
N GLN A 558 26.48 25.46 9.45
CA GLN A 558 27.41 24.38 9.78
C GLN A 558 28.29 24.01 8.58
N LEU A 559 27.73 23.99 7.37
CA LEU A 559 28.48 23.70 6.15
C LEU A 559 29.55 24.78 5.89
N GLU A 560 29.23 26.05 6.19
CA GLU A 560 30.17 27.18 6.14
C GLU A 560 31.29 27.02 7.17
N ALA A 561 30.95 26.76 8.44
CA ALA A 561 31.94 26.55 9.50
C ALA A 561 32.87 25.33 9.24
N ALA A 562 32.35 24.28 8.63
CA ALA A 562 33.11 23.09 8.23
C ALA A 562 34.03 23.32 7.02
N ALA A 563 33.78 24.35 6.19
CA ALA A 563 34.70 24.74 5.13
C ALA A 563 35.96 25.42 5.69
N ASP A 564 35.84 26.06 6.86
CA ASP A 564 36.93 26.79 7.51
C ASP A 564 37.75 25.93 8.49
N HIS A 565 37.25 24.77 8.96
CA HIS A 565 37.91 23.91 9.96
C HIS A 565 37.98 22.42 9.55
N ARG A 566 39.05 21.70 9.96
CA ARG A 566 39.20 20.24 9.71
C ARG A 566 38.09 19.44 10.45
N PRO A 567 37.52 18.39 9.84
CA PRO A 567 36.38 17.69 10.40
C PRO A 567 36.77 16.91 11.66
N SER A 568 36.23 17.29 12.82
CA SER A 568 36.14 16.43 14.00
C SER A 568 34.95 15.50 13.83
N THR A 569 35.21 14.28 13.36
CA THR A 569 34.21 13.24 13.09
C THR A 569 33.74 12.57 14.38
N ASP A 570 32.84 13.20 15.12
CA ASP A 570 32.01 12.50 16.11
C ASP A 570 30.81 11.88 15.41
N SER A 571 30.85 10.54 15.25
CA SER A 571 29.80 9.75 14.59
C SER A 571 28.38 9.95 15.16
N SER A 572 28.26 10.34 16.42
CA SER A 572 26.98 10.64 17.08
C SER A 572 26.36 11.96 16.59
N SER A 573 27.16 13.00 16.38
CA SER A 573 26.71 14.30 15.83
C SER A 573 26.18 14.12 14.40
N THR A 574 26.88 13.32 13.59
CA THR A 574 26.46 13.05 12.21
C THR A 574 25.15 12.26 12.13
N ASP A 575 24.93 11.31 13.04
CA ASP A 575 23.68 10.57 13.13
C ASP A 575 22.51 11.49 13.50
N SER A 576 22.67 12.35 14.51
CA SER A 576 21.62 13.29 14.93
C SER A 576 21.31 14.35 13.86
N HIS A 577 22.34 14.83 13.15
CA HIS A 577 22.16 15.72 12.00
C HIS A 577 21.35 15.04 10.87
N GLU A 578 21.66 13.78 10.54
CA GLU A 578 20.91 13.03 9.52
C GLU A 578 19.44 12.86 9.92
N VAL A 579 19.17 12.55 11.19
CA VAL A 579 17.80 12.40 11.72
C VAL A 579 17.04 13.71 11.64
N ALA A 580 17.60 14.81 12.16
CA ALA A 580 16.95 16.11 12.19
C ALA A 580 16.60 16.60 10.78
N THR A 581 17.57 16.58 9.86
CA THR A 581 17.36 17.04 8.48
C THR A 581 16.37 16.16 7.70
N THR A 582 16.44 14.84 7.86
CA THR A 582 15.54 13.89 7.19
C THR A 582 14.10 14.04 7.66
N LEU A 583 13.88 14.14 8.98
CA LEU A 583 12.55 14.30 9.58
C LEU A 583 11.97 15.69 9.31
N SER A 584 12.80 16.74 9.36
CA SER A 584 12.39 18.11 9.02
C SER A 584 11.84 18.22 7.59
N ASN A 585 12.57 17.68 6.63
CA ASN A 585 12.15 17.62 5.22
C ASN A 585 10.94 16.70 5.00
N TYR A 586 10.77 15.67 5.85
CA TYR A 586 9.64 14.76 5.77
C TYR A 586 8.35 15.38 6.32
N CYS A 587 8.40 16.06 7.46
CA CYS A 587 7.24 16.73 8.04
C CYS A 587 6.71 17.85 7.12
N THR A 588 7.59 18.63 6.50
CA THR A 588 7.19 19.62 5.50
C THR A 588 6.69 19.02 4.20
N TYR A 589 7.25 17.87 3.77
CA TYR A 589 6.69 17.07 2.69
C TYR A 589 5.25 16.63 2.99
N LEU A 590 4.97 16.18 4.22
CA LEU A 590 3.62 15.79 4.61
C LEU A 590 2.67 16.98 4.53
N LEU A 591 3.05 18.15 5.03
CA LEU A 591 2.22 19.36 4.90
C LEU A 591 1.95 19.74 3.43
N TYR A 592 2.92 19.51 2.54
CA TYR A 592 2.80 19.86 1.12
C TYR A 592 2.01 18.84 0.29
N GLN A 593 2.25 17.53 0.43
CA GLN A 593 1.62 16.47 -0.39
C GLN A 593 0.53 15.64 0.30
N ALA A 594 0.52 15.59 1.63
CA ALA A 594 -0.39 14.74 2.40
C ALA A 594 -0.86 15.40 3.72
N PRO A 595 -1.34 16.66 3.69
CA PRO A 595 -1.78 17.36 4.91
C PRO A 595 -2.90 16.62 5.63
N GLU A 596 -3.71 15.84 4.89
CA GLU A 596 -4.74 14.96 5.44
C GLU A 596 -4.25 13.90 6.45
N LEU A 597 -2.94 13.64 6.53
CA LEU A 597 -2.35 12.72 7.51
C LEU A 597 -1.86 13.42 8.79
N VAL A 598 -1.81 14.75 8.80
CA VAL A 598 -1.16 15.55 9.87
C VAL A 598 -2.17 16.45 10.56
N THR A 599 -3.08 17.06 9.80
CA THR A 599 -4.03 18.06 10.31
C THR A 599 -5.44 17.82 9.78
N ASP A 600 -6.40 18.10 10.64
CA ASP A 600 -7.83 18.07 10.29
C ASP A 600 -8.22 19.34 9.52
N LYS A 601 -7.46 20.43 9.72
CA LYS A 601 -7.58 21.70 8.99
C LYS A 601 -6.78 21.66 7.68
N ILE A 602 -7.16 20.74 6.80
CA ILE A 602 -6.43 20.44 5.54
C ILE A 602 -6.30 21.69 4.64
N TYR A 603 -7.41 22.44 4.48
CA TYR A 603 -7.44 23.63 3.64
C TYR A 603 -6.53 24.74 4.18
N ASP A 604 -6.60 25.00 5.49
CA ASP A 604 -5.77 26.03 6.13
C ASP A 604 -4.27 25.69 6.00
N ALA A 605 -3.89 24.42 6.17
CA ALA A 605 -2.50 24.00 6.02
C ALA A 605 -1.98 24.16 4.59
N ARG A 606 -2.80 23.83 3.58
CA ARG A 606 -2.45 24.04 2.16
C ARG A 606 -2.32 25.51 1.83
N LEU A 607 -3.30 26.32 2.24
CA LEU A 607 -3.30 27.76 2.01
C LEU A 607 -2.08 28.42 2.65
N LEU A 608 -1.77 28.07 3.91
CA LEU A 608 -0.61 28.57 4.64
C LEU A 608 0.71 28.21 3.95
N MET A 609 0.84 26.96 3.52
CA MET A 609 2.03 26.49 2.80
C MET A 609 2.21 27.24 1.47
N GLU A 610 1.15 27.41 0.68
CA GLU A 610 1.20 28.16 -0.58
C GLU A 610 1.50 29.64 -0.37
N ALA A 611 0.86 30.27 0.62
CA ALA A 611 1.08 31.67 0.96
C ALA A 611 2.52 31.91 1.43
N LEU A 612 3.06 31.03 2.29
CA LEU A 612 4.46 31.08 2.75
C LEU A 612 5.45 30.90 1.59
N GLN A 613 5.21 29.93 0.70
CA GLN A 613 6.04 29.73 -0.50
C GLN A 613 6.07 30.98 -1.37
N ASN A 614 4.90 31.57 -1.65
CA ASN A 614 4.79 32.80 -2.43
C ASN A 614 5.54 33.96 -1.76
N LYS A 615 5.46 34.06 -0.43
CA LYS A 615 6.15 35.09 0.36
C LYS A 615 7.66 34.97 0.26
N ILE A 616 8.20 33.77 0.49
CA ILE A 616 9.63 33.47 0.38
C ILE A 616 10.11 33.72 -1.05
N GLN A 617 9.35 33.29 -2.07
CA GLN A 617 9.72 33.52 -3.47
C GLN A 617 9.78 35.00 -3.83
N ARG A 618 8.83 35.82 -3.37
CA ARG A 618 8.86 37.28 -3.57
C ARG A 618 10.08 37.90 -2.91
N PHE A 619 10.39 37.52 -1.67
CA PHE A 619 11.57 37.97 -0.95
C PHE A 619 12.86 37.65 -1.70
N LEU A 620 13.07 36.37 -2.07
CA LEU A 620 14.26 35.93 -2.79
C LEU A 620 14.40 36.59 -4.16
N LYS A 621 13.28 36.80 -4.87
CA LYS A 621 13.28 37.51 -6.16
C LYS A 621 13.63 38.99 -6.01
N HIS A 622 13.10 39.66 -4.98
CA HIS A 622 13.41 41.05 -4.68
C HIS A 622 14.89 41.26 -4.33
N LYS A 623 15.49 40.34 -3.57
CA LYS A 623 16.91 40.36 -3.22
C LYS A 623 17.83 39.86 -4.35
N GLY A 624 17.28 39.35 -5.44
CA GLY A 624 18.07 38.84 -6.56
C GLY A 624 18.78 37.51 -6.31
N CYS A 625 18.36 36.72 -5.30
CA CYS A 625 19.01 35.47 -4.93
C CYS A 625 18.98 34.45 -6.07
N ARG A 626 20.17 34.02 -6.53
CA ARG A 626 20.30 33.01 -7.60
C ARG A 626 20.91 31.70 -7.13
N TYR A 627 21.72 31.74 -6.09
CA TYR A 627 22.51 30.61 -5.58
C TYR A 627 22.09 30.26 -4.14
N LYS A 628 22.47 29.06 -3.69
CA LYS A 628 22.11 28.59 -2.34
C LYS A 628 22.80 29.39 -1.25
N ASP A 629 24.08 29.69 -1.44
CA ASP A 629 24.90 30.35 -0.43
C ASP A 629 24.38 31.78 -0.19
N ASP A 630 24.14 32.53 -1.27
CA ASP A 630 23.49 33.84 -1.25
C ASP A 630 22.07 33.81 -0.64
N MET A 631 21.33 32.70 -0.75
CA MET A 631 20.00 32.60 -0.15
C MET A 631 20.06 32.71 1.38
N PHE A 632 21.00 32.00 2.02
CA PHE A 632 21.12 32.01 3.47
C PHE A 632 21.70 33.34 3.98
N ASP A 633 22.64 33.94 3.25
CA ASP A 633 23.14 35.29 3.52
C ASP A 633 22.02 36.33 3.47
N GLN A 634 21.13 36.29 2.47
CA GLN A 634 20.02 37.25 2.39
C GLN A 634 18.96 36.99 3.46
N LEU A 635 18.68 35.74 3.81
CA LEU A 635 17.80 35.40 4.93
C LEU A 635 18.37 35.90 6.26
N SER A 636 19.70 35.91 6.42
CA SER A 636 20.36 36.43 7.61
C SER A 636 20.09 37.92 7.84
N ARG A 637 19.91 38.68 6.75
CA ARG A 637 19.67 40.13 6.70
C ARG A 637 18.17 40.49 6.62
N PHE A 638 17.29 39.52 6.78
CA PHE A 638 15.85 39.71 6.68
C PHE A 638 15.35 40.75 7.69
N GLN A 639 14.64 41.77 7.22
CA GLN A 639 13.97 42.72 8.09
C GLN A 639 12.45 42.56 7.98
N SER A 640 11.75 42.58 9.12
CA SER A 640 10.30 42.44 9.14
C SER A 640 9.61 43.53 8.31
N GLY A 641 10.18 44.72 8.10
CA GLY A 641 9.60 45.75 7.23
C GLY A 641 9.54 45.41 5.73
N GLU A 642 10.32 44.45 5.24
CA GLU A 642 10.53 44.23 3.80
C GLU A 642 9.38 43.52 3.08
N LEU A 643 8.43 42.98 3.84
CA LEU A 643 7.28 42.25 3.31
C LEU A 643 5.99 42.82 3.85
N ASP A 644 4.97 42.79 3.01
CA ASP A 644 3.57 43.04 3.39
C ASP A 644 3.17 42.19 4.62
N GLY A 645 2.14 42.59 5.36
CA GLY A 645 1.64 41.88 6.53
C GLY A 645 1.22 40.44 6.26
N GLY A 646 0.82 39.73 7.32
CA GLY A 646 0.28 38.36 7.23
C GLY A 646 0.97 37.37 8.16
N TYR A 647 0.26 36.28 8.42
CA TYR A 647 0.70 35.24 9.34
C TYR A 647 1.93 34.46 8.81
N GLU A 648 2.09 34.37 7.49
CA GLU A 648 3.23 33.73 6.81
C GLU A 648 4.53 34.49 7.04
N LYS A 649 4.45 35.82 7.09
CA LYS A 649 5.60 36.68 7.38
C LYS A 649 6.10 36.43 8.80
N THR A 650 5.18 36.31 9.75
CA THR A 650 5.52 35.97 11.14
C THR A 650 6.22 34.62 11.20
N ILE A 651 5.72 33.60 10.50
CA ILE A 651 6.37 32.28 10.44
C ILE A 651 7.80 32.36 9.89
N LEU A 652 8.02 33.13 8.81
CA LEU A 652 9.36 33.30 8.24
C LEU A 652 10.29 34.02 9.22
N ALA A 653 9.83 35.13 9.80
CA ALA A 653 10.59 35.91 10.77
C ALA A 653 10.93 35.09 12.02
N ASP A 654 9.96 34.34 12.54
CA ASP A 654 10.11 33.50 13.72
C ASP A 654 11.04 32.31 13.44
N GLY A 655 11.00 31.72 12.24
CA GLY A 655 11.94 30.66 11.83
C GLY A 655 13.38 31.16 11.78
N ILE A 656 13.60 32.38 11.25
CA ILE A 656 14.92 33.02 11.23
C ILE A 656 15.37 33.34 12.66
N LYS A 657 14.50 33.97 13.47
CA LYS A 657 14.77 34.29 14.88
C LYS A 657 15.16 33.04 15.68
N LEU A 658 14.37 31.97 15.54
CA LEU A 658 14.61 30.71 16.23
C LEU A 658 15.98 30.12 15.86
N SER A 659 16.38 30.21 14.58
CA SER A 659 17.70 29.74 14.16
C SER A 659 18.84 30.42 14.93
N TYR A 660 18.78 31.74 15.10
CA TYR A 660 19.81 32.48 15.83
C TYR A 660 19.83 32.14 17.31
N GLN A 661 18.65 32.08 17.95
CA GLN A 661 18.55 31.68 19.35
C GLN A 661 19.11 30.26 19.58
N ILE A 662 18.92 29.33 18.63
CA ILE A 662 19.52 27.99 18.69
C ILE A 662 21.06 28.05 18.62
N PHE A 663 21.64 28.96 17.84
CA PHE A 663 23.09 29.13 17.78
C PHE A 663 23.66 29.76 19.07
N ASP A 664 22.97 30.77 19.59
CA ASP A 664 23.42 31.52 20.77
C ASP A 664 23.33 30.67 22.04
N GLU A 665 22.22 29.94 22.20
CA GLU A 665 21.95 29.15 23.40
C GLU A 665 22.58 27.75 23.38
N MET A 666 22.92 27.22 22.20
CA MET A 666 23.58 25.91 22.03
C MET A 666 24.82 26.05 21.14
N PRO A 667 25.97 26.51 21.69
CA PRO A 667 27.20 26.66 20.93
C PRO A 667 27.80 25.31 20.51
N ASP A 668 27.66 24.27 21.33
CA ASP A 668 28.09 22.92 21.00
C ASP A 668 27.24 22.30 19.88
N GLU A 669 27.93 21.85 18.82
CA GLU A 669 27.32 21.27 17.64
C GLU A 669 26.62 19.95 17.95
N ALA A 670 27.25 19.08 18.76
CA ALA A 670 26.70 17.78 19.09
C ALA A 670 25.40 17.92 19.90
N MET A 671 25.40 18.78 20.92
CA MET A 671 24.20 19.14 21.68
C MET A 671 23.10 19.70 20.77
N ARG A 672 23.43 20.66 19.90
CA ARG A 672 22.47 21.31 18.99
C ARG A 672 21.75 20.30 18.10
N TRP A 673 22.48 19.41 17.44
CA TRP A 673 21.88 18.40 16.57
C TRP A 673 21.15 17.32 17.36
N ASN A 674 21.61 16.98 18.56
CA ASN A 674 20.88 16.07 19.43
C ASN A 674 19.50 16.63 19.78
N VAL A 675 19.42 17.88 20.24
CA VAL A 675 18.15 18.56 20.55
C VAL A 675 17.24 18.63 19.33
N LEU A 676 17.77 19.03 18.17
CA LEU A 676 16.99 19.08 16.92
C LEU A 676 16.48 17.70 16.52
N SER A 677 17.29 16.65 16.67
CA SER A 677 16.87 15.28 16.33
C SER A 677 15.73 14.79 17.22
N GLU A 678 15.83 15.00 18.54
CA GLU A 678 14.78 14.64 19.51
C GLU A 678 13.51 15.47 19.25
N MET A 679 13.66 16.76 18.96
CA MET A 679 12.56 17.68 18.64
C MET A 679 11.74 17.19 17.44
N TRP A 680 12.42 16.80 16.36
CA TRP A 680 11.75 16.31 15.16
C TRP A 680 11.06 14.95 15.36
N VAL A 681 11.63 14.06 16.18
CA VAL A 681 10.98 12.80 16.54
C VAL A 681 9.72 13.07 17.36
N GLU A 682 9.79 13.95 18.37
CA GLU A 682 8.63 14.31 19.19
C GLU A 682 7.53 14.99 18.38
N LEU A 683 7.88 15.95 17.50
CA LEU A 683 6.94 16.61 16.61
C LEU A 683 6.24 15.60 15.69
N LEU A 684 6.99 14.67 15.08
CA LEU A 684 6.42 13.66 14.21
C LEU A 684 5.47 12.71 14.96
N LEU A 685 5.84 12.27 16.16
CA LEU A 685 4.99 11.43 17.00
C LEU A 685 3.77 12.19 17.53
N SER A 686 3.87 13.50 17.74
CA SER A 686 2.74 14.34 18.16
C SER A 686 1.70 14.55 17.07
N VAL A 687 2.07 14.45 15.79
CA VAL A 687 1.14 14.60 14.65
C VAL A 687 0.65 13.30 14.05
N ALA A 688 1.26 12.17 14.40
CA ALA A 688 0.88 10.86 13.89
C ALA A 688 -0.52 10.38 14.35
N PRO A 689 -0.99 10.65 15.59
CA PRO A 689 -2.37 10.40 15.99
C PRO A 689 -3.34 11.20 15.09
N SER A 690 -4.31 10.52 14.51
CA SER A 690 -5.20 11.11 13.50
C SER A 690 -6.51 10.33 13.42
N ASP A 691 -7.63 11.05 13.41
CA ASP A 691 -8.99 10.49 13.22
C ASP A 691 -9.32 10.18 11.77
N ASN A 692 -8.52 10.69 10.83
CA ASN A 692 -8.73 10.46 9.41
C ASN A 692 -8.16 9.12 8.96
N VAL A 693 -8.73 8.03 9.47
CA VAL A 693 -8.30 6.66 9.15
C VAL A 693 -8.39 6.39 7.63
N THR A 694 -9.42 6.93 6.97
CA THR A 694 -9.60 6.83 5.52
C THR A 694 -8.42 7.42 4.75
N ALA A 695 -7.83 8.53 5.20
CA ALA A 695 -6.63 9.10 4.57
C ALA A 695 -5.41 8.17 4.69
N HIS A 696 -5.19 7.57 5.87
CA HIS A 696 -4.12 6.60 6.07
C HIS A 696 -4.28 5.38 5.16
N ILE A 697 -5.49 4.83 5.06
CA ILE A 697 -5.81 3.70 4.18
C ILE A 697 -5.58 4.07 2.71
N LYS A 698 -6.07 5.22 2.25
CA LYS A 698 -5.86 5.70 0.87
C LYS A 698 -4.38 5.78 0.51
N LYS A 699 -3.53 6.19 1.47
CA LYS A 699 -2.09 6.31 1.25
C LYS A 699 -1.40 4.95 1.17
N LEU A 700 -1.93 3.88 1.79
CA LEU A 700 -1.39 2.51 1.66
C LEU A 700 -1.34 2.04 0.20
N ALA A 701 -2.38 2.31 -0.59
CA ALA A 701 -2.37 2.01 -2.02
C ALA A 701 -1.39 2.86 -2.84
N THR A 702 -0.91 3.95 -2.25
CA THR A 702 0.14 4.79 -2.82
C THR A 702 1.48 4.56 -2.13
N GLY A 703 1.73 3.33 -1.68
CA GLY A 703 2.99 2.89 -1.13
C GLY A 703 3.32 3.40 0.26
N GLY A 704 2.37 4.09 0.94
CA GLY A 704 1.95 3.95 2.36
C GLY A 704 2.57 4.75 3.52
N GLU A 705 2.60 6.09 3.61
CA GLU A 705 3.54 6.91 4.47
C GLU A 705 4.11 6.39 5.83
N LEU A 706 5.34 6.82 6.22
CA LEU A 706 5.95 6.49 7.54
C LEU A 706 5.03 6.91 8.70
N VAL A 707 4.33 8.04 8.54
CA VAL A 707 3.36 8.53 9.54
C VAL A 707 2.20 7.55 9.71
N THR A 708 1.84 6.77 8.67
CA THR A 708 0.84 5.69 8.78
C THR A 708 1.35 4.53 9.63
N GLN A 709 2.65 4.21 9.58
CA GLN A 709 3.24 3.22 10.49
C GLN A 709 3.20 3.71 11.94
N LEU A 710 3.58 4.97 12.17
CA LEU A 710 3.54 5.58 13.50
C LEU A 710 2.11 5.70 14.02
N TRP A 711 1.15 6.06 13.17
CA TRP A 711 -0.28 6.12 13.49
C TRP A 711 -0.82 4.76 13.98
N ALA A 712 -0.52 3.67 13.26
CA ALA A 712 -0.94 2.33 13.67
C ALA A 712 -0.29 1.93 15.00
N LEU A 713 1.02 2.18 15.14
CA LEU A 713 1.76 1.89 16.37
C LEU A 713 1.21 2.64 17.58
N LEU A 714 0.98 3.96 17.45
CA LEU A 714 0.46 4.80 18.53
C LEU A 714 -0.98 4.44 18.89
N THR A 715 -1.77 3.99 17.91
CA THR A 715 -3.12 3.46 18.16
C THR A 715 -3.06 2.25 19.09
N HIS A 716 -2.11 1.32 18.89
CA HIS A 716 -1.89 0.18 19.80
C HIS A 716 -1.29 0.58 21.15
N GLY A 717 -0.70 1.76 21.24
CA GLY A 717 -0.21 2.36 22.49
C GLY A 717 -1.28 3.16 23.26
N GLY A 718 -2.53 3.16 22.80
CA GLY A 718 -3.62 3.94 23.40
C GLY A 718 -3.60 5.44 23.07
N LEU A 719 -2.63 5.91 22.27
CA LEU A 719 -2.44 7.31 21.88
C LEU A 719 -3.19 7.65 20.60
N ILE A 720 -4.51 7.77 20.73
CA ILE A 720 -5.44 7.93 19.60
C ILE A 720 -5.60 9.40 19.20
N ASP A 721 -5.67 10.29 20.19
CA ASP A 721 -5.90 11.71 20.00
C ASP A 721 -4.58 12.49 19.94
N LYS A 722 -4.57 13.57 19.18
CA LYS A 722 -3.43 14.50 19.16
C LYS A 722 -3.29 15.14 20.55
N PRO A 723 -2.05 15.35 21.03
CA PRO A 723 -1.84 16.00 22.31
C PRO A 723 -2.47 17.40 22.32
N LYS A 724 -2.98 17.81 23.48
CA LYS A 724 -3.46 19.19 23.66
C LYS A 724 -2.27 20.14 23.56
N LYS A 725 -2.46 21.25 22.86
CA LYS A 725 -1.43 22.27 22.82
C LYS A 725 -1.20 22.85 24.21
N PRO A 726 0.06 23.05 24.60
CA PRO A 726 0.39 23.77 25.81
C PRO A 726 0.02 25.24 25.62
N ASN A 727 -0.83 25.74 26.51
CA ASN A 727 -1.14 27.16 26.61
C ASN A 727 -0.29 27.73 27.74
N TYR A 728 0.79 28.42 27.37
CA TYR A 728 1.50 29.28 28.28
C TYR A 728 0.73 30.60 28.32
N SER A 729 0.15 30.94 29.47
CA SER A 729 -0.41 32.27 29.70
C SER A 729 0.75 33.27 29.65
N SER A 730 0.95 33.90 28.50
CA SER A 730 1.78 35.09 28.36
C SER A 730 0.93 36.33 28.58
#